data_AF-A0A2V7V3N8-F1
#
_entry.id   AF-A0A2V7V3N8-F1
#
_cell.length_a   1.000
_cell.length_b   1.000
_cell.length_c   1.000
_cell.angle_alpha   90.00
_cell.angle_beta   90.00
_cell.angle_gamma   90.00
#
_symmetry.space_group_name_H-M   'P 1'
#
loop_
_entity.id
_entity.type
_entity.pdbx_description
1 polymer ?
#
loop_
_entity_poly.entity_id
_entity_poly.type
_entity_poly.pdbx_seq_one_letter_code
_entity_poly.pdbx_strand_id
1 'polypeptide(L)'
;VALLDVDNDGWVDALVLSGTRLREGAREDARWPAGEAPTNRLYRNNRDGTFTDVTVRSGLGRTGWASGVCAGDYDNDGWVDLFVTYFGRNVLYHNRGDGTFEDATTRAGLPTTGTRWGSGCSFFDYDRDGRADLFVANYLAFDLAQAPEPGQGVNCLWKGIPVNCGPKGLPTDTNLLYHNEGGGRFKDVSVASGIAKVTGRYAMTAAAADFDGDGWTDVYVACDSTAAILYRNNKDGTFTDVAVPSGVAYSEYGNAQAGMGLGVGDFDRDGRLDLLKTHFADDIPALYRNLGRGLFEDVATAVGLAVQNRYVQWGGGVHDLDNDGWPDLFYVTGNVYPEIERQLKEYPHRGPRIVFRNRAGASFEEVSALSGPGTTTAHSSRGAAFGDFDNDGDLDVLVMNMNEPPSLLRNDQPGKNGWIQVRLVGTRSDRMGLGATVTVTAGGRKHAQALLSQGSYYSVDDPRLHFGLGAAEKAEAIEVRWPSGQVDVLRDVAGRRVVTIQEGSSEAGPAASTVLDLEGRPVDPLADPGPAVVLVFVGTDCPIANRYAPEIRRLHERFAARGVGFWLVYPDRGESSDAVRDHLRAFDLPARAVRDPGHVLVKRAGARITPEAAVFVPGPELGRMRPAPTTRDLEDALEAVLAGRPVPRESAPAVGCFLADVE
;
A
#
# COMPACT_ATOMS: atom_id res chain seq x y z
N VAL A 1 2.89 -3.07 -9.76
CA VAL A 1 1.65 -3.59 -9.12
C VAL A 1 1.55 -2.97 -7.74
N ALA A 2 0.37 -2.92 -7.13
CA ALA A 2 0.24 -2.43 -5.76
C ALA A 2 -0.76 -3.27 -4.96
N LEU A 3 -0.49 -3.43 -3.67
CA LEU A 3 -1.41 -3.95 -2.65
C LEU A 3 -1.75 -2.83 -1.66
N LEU A 4 -2.98 -2.32 -1.67
CA LEU A 4 -3.39 -1.14 -0.90
C LEU A 4 -4.84 -1.26 -0.47
N ASP A 5 -5.16 -0.92 0.78
CA ASP A 5 -6.54 -0.77 1.28
C ASP A 5 -7.10 0.58 0.79
N VAL A 6 -7.67 0.61 -0.42
CA VAL A 6 -8.08 1.88 -1.05
C VAL A 6 -9.44 2.39 -0.58
N ASP A 7 -10.26 1.53 0.03
CA ASP A 7 -11.58 1.87 0.57
C ASP A 7 -11.62 1.83 2.12
N ASN A 8 -10.46 1.73 2.77
CA ASN A 8 -10.29 1.71 4.23
C ASN A 8 -11.16 0.64 4.92
N ASP A 9 -11.32 -0.52 4.29
CA ASP A 9 -12.17 -1.60 4.74
C ASP A 9 -11.42 -2.66 5.58
N GLY A 10 -10.10 -2.51 5.70
CA GLY A 10 -9.16 -3.37 6.41
C GLY A 10 -8.57 -4.51 5.58
N TRP A 11 -8.86 -4.58 4.28
CA TRP A 11 -8.36 -5.59 3.37
C TRP A 11 -7.65 -4.92 2.20
N VAL A 12 -6.48 -5.43 1.82
CA VAL A 12 -5.73 -4.84 0.71
C VAL A 12 -6.35 -5.26 -0.63
N ASP A 13 -6.53 -4.26 -1.49
CA ASP A 13 -6.95 -4.38 -2.88
C ASP A 13 -5.74 -4.46 -3.81
N ALA A 14 -5.96 -4.98 -5.02
CA ALA A 14 -4.89 -5.20 -5.99
C ALA A 14 -5.00 -4.25 -7.20
N LEU A 15 -3.96 -3.43 -7.41
CA LEU A 15 -3.79 -2.61 -8.62
C LEU A 15 -2.74 -3.22 -9.55
N VAL A 16 -3.13 -3.45 -10.80
CA VAL A 16 -2.26 -3.95 -11.85
C VAL A 16 -2.18 -2.92 -12.96
N LEU A 17 -0.98 -2.37 -13.16
CA LEU A 17 -0.71 -1.46 -14.26
C LEU A 17 -0.53 -2.22 -15.57
N SER A 18 -0.94 -1.61 -16.68
CA SER A 18 -0.84 -2.18 -18.02
C SER A 18 -0.12 -1.25 -18.98
N GLY A 19 0.43 -1.85 -20.04
CA GLY A 19 1.03 -1.15 -21.17
C GLY A 19 0.17 -1.27 -22.41
N THR A 20 0.31 -0.33 -23.34
CA THR A 20 -0.13 -0.55 -24.72
C THR A 20 0.96 -1.29 -25.50
N ARG A 21 0.74 -1.51 -26.79
CA ARG A 21 1.73 -2.12 -27.70
C ARG A 21 1.89 -1.24 -28.92
N LEU A 22 3.04 -1.34 -29.57
CA LEU A 22 3.22 -0.76 -30.90
C LEU A 22 2.47 -1.58 -31.95
N ARG A 23 2.05 -0.93 -33.03
CA ARG A 23 1.58 -1.63 -34.22
C ARG A 23 2.78 -2.35 -34.86
N GLU A 24 2.59 -3.61 -35.23
CA GLU A 24 3.63 -4.42 -35.86
C GLU A 24 4.21 -3.71 -37.09
N GLY A 25 5.54 -3.62 -37.16
CA GLY A 25 6.26 -2.94 -38.23
C GLY A 25 6.13 -1.41 -38.27
N ALA A 26 5.60 -0.78 -37.21
CA ALA A 26 5.44 0.66 -37.14
C ALA A 26 5.90 1.24 -35.78
N ARG A 27 6.27 2.52 -35.79
CA ARG A 27 6.68 3.30 -34.60
C ARG A 27 5.50 4.09 -34.02
N GLU A 28 4.31 3.49 -34.05
CA GLU A 28 3.06 4.07 -33.59
C GLU A 28 2.36 3.08 -32.67
N ASP A 29 1.63 3.60 -31.68
CA ASP A 29 0.79 2.76 -30.82
C ASP A 29 -0.26 1.99 -31.65
N ALA A 30 -0.52 0.76 -31.24
CA ALA A 30 -1.59 -0.04 -31.80
C ALA A 30 -2.93 0.64 -31.58
N ARG A 31 -3.76 0.61 -32.62
CA ARG A 31 -5.15 1.09 -32.55
C ARG A 31 -6.04 -0.04 -32.07
N TRP A 32 -6.91 0.29 -31.13
CA TRP A 32 -7.86 -0.64 -30.52
C TRP A 32 -9.28 -0.20 -30.84
N PRO A 33 -10.23 -1.14 -31.03
CA PRO A 33 -11.64 -0.80 -31.02
C PRO A 33 -12.05 -0.13 -29.70
N ALA A 34 -13.17 0.61 -29.73
CA ALA A 34 -13.66 1.30 -28.54
C ALA A 34 -13.95 0.30 -27.41
N GLY A 35 -13.34 0.52 -26.25
CA GLY A 35 -13.48 -0.36 -25.08
C GLY A 35 -12.58 -1.59 -25.06
N GLU A 36 -11.75 -1.82 -26.09
CA GLU A 36 -10.86 -2.99 -26.18
C GLU A 36 -9.38 -2.66 -25.90
N ALA A 37 -9.05 -1.39 -25.70
CA ALA A 37 -7.69 -0.99 -25.37
C ALA A 37 -7.27 -1.53 -23.99
N PRO A 38 -6.01 -1.95 -23.81
CA PRO A 38 -5.51 -2.38 -22.51
C PRO A 38 -5.51 -1.22 -21.52
N THR A 39 -6.09 -1.45 -20.35
CA THR A 39 -6.18 -0.50 -19.25
C THR A 39 -5.45 -1.03 -18.04
N ASN A 40 -5.06 -0.13 -17.13
CA ASN A 40 -4.81 -0.54 -15.74
C ASN A 40 -6.06 -1.19 -15.15
N ARG A 41 -5.88 -1.99 -14.09
CA ARG A 41 -6.93 -2.75 -13.43
C ARG A 41 -6.88 -2.59 -11.92
N LEU A 42 -8.01 -2.22 -11.30
CA LEU A 42 -8.18 -2.25 -9.85
C LEU A 42 -9.15 -3.39 -9.50
N TYR A 43 -8.71 -4.24 -8.59
CA TYR A 43 -9.45 -5.39 -8.09
C TYR A 43 -9.70 -5.23 -6.59
N ARG A 44 -10.96 -5.10 -6.20
CA ARG A 44 -11.36 -5.02 -4.79
C ARG A 44 -11.40 -6.41 -4.16
N ASN A 45 -10.81 -6.58 -3.00
CA ASN A 45 -10.76 -7.82 -2.25
C ASN A 45 -12.16 -8.19 -1.72
N ASN A 46 -12.59 -9.43 -1.98
CA ASN A 46 -13.89 -9.94 -1.50
C ASN A 46 -13.79 -10.64 -0.14
N ARG A 47 -12.57 -10.72 0.45
CA ARG A 47 -12.28 -11.29 1.78
C ARG A 47 -12.47 -12.80 1.88
N ASP A 48 -12.47 -13.48 0.73
CA ASP A 48 -12.69 -14.91 0.61
C ASP A 48 -11.69 -15.59 -0.34
N GLY A 49 -10.56 -14.92 -0.61
CA GLY A 49 -9.58 -15.37 -1.60
C GLY A 49 -9.88 -14.91 -3.04
N THR A 50 -10.99 -14.22 -3.27
CA THR A 50 -11.37 -13.71 -4.60
C THR A 50 -11.39 -12.19 -4.65
N PHE A 51 -11.39 -11.65 -5.87
CA PHE A 51 -11.43 -10.21 -6.10
C PHE A 51 -12.50 -9.84 -7.13
N THR A 52 -13.06 -8.63 -6.99
CA THR A 52 -13.99 -8.02 -7.95
C THR A 52 -13.28 -6.94 -8.75
N ASP A 53 -13.31 -7.03 -10.08
CA ASP A 53 -12.82 -5.93 -10.95
C ASP A 53 -13.74 -4.70 -10.79
N VAL A 54 -13.19 -3.64 -10.20
CA VAL A 54 -13.88 -2.36 -9.97
C VAL A 54 -13.34 -1.23 -10.84
N THR A 55 -12.46 -1.55 -11.80
CA THR A 55 -11.70 -0.59 -12.63
C THR A 55 -12.56 0.51 -13.26
N VAL A 56 -13.71 0.14 -13.83
CA VAL A 56 -14.60 1.11 -14.50
C VAL A 56 -15.28 2.02 -13.48
N ARG A 57 -15.77 1.47 -12.36
CA ARG A 57 -16.43 2.25 -11.31
C ARG A 57 -15.43 3.16 -10.60
N SER A 58 -14.21 2.69 -10.39
CA SER A 58 -13.18 3.45 -9.67
C SER A 58 -12.55 4.58 -10.49
N GLY A 59 -12.73 4.60 -11.81
CA GLY A 59 -12.12 5.61 -12.68
C GLY A 59 -10.64 5.38 -13.01
N LEU A 60 -10.05 4.24 -12.61
CA LEU A 60 -8.63 3.92 -12.86
C LEU A 60 -8.35 3.21 -14.19
N GLY A 61 -9.34 3.10 -15.08
CA GLY A 61 -9.25 2.42 -16.38
C GLY A 61 -8.46 3.15 -17.48
N ARG A 62 -7.36 3.81 -17.15
CA ARG A 62 -6.53 4.53 -18.13
C ARG A 62 -5.71 3.58 -19.00
N THR A 63 -5.62 3.89 -20.29
CA THR A 63 -4.76 3.23 -21.28
C THR A 63 -3.43 3.98 -21.45
N GLY A 64 -2.37 3.29 -21.83
CA GLY A 64 -1.09 3.92 -22.20
C GLY A 64 0.11 3.08 -21.78
N TRP A 65 1.30 3.66 -21.83
CA TRP A 65 2.54 3.02 -21.39
C TRP A 65 2.80 3.28 -19.90
N ALA A 66 1.95 2.73 -19.01
CA ALA A 66 2.16 2.87 -17.58
C ALA A 66 3.47 2.17 -17.17
N SER A 67 4.25 2.83 -16.32
CA SER A 67 5.56 2.34 -15.86
C SER A 67 5.47 1.90 -14.40
N GLY A 68 5.16 2.82 -13.48
CA GLY A 68 5.10 2.52 -12.05
C GLY A 68 4.02 3.28 -11.28
N VAL A 69 3.88 2.91 -10.01
CA VAL A 69 2.93 3.51 -9.07
C VAL A 69 3.62 3.75 -7.74
N CYS A 70 3.28 4.86 -7.10
CA CYS A 70 3.55 5.14 -5.70
C CYS A 70 2.25 5.60 -5.02
N ALA A 71 2.16 5.38 -3.72
CA ALA A 71 0.96 5.67 -2.92
C ALA A 71 1.29 6.63 -1.77
N GLY A 72 0.35 7.51 -1.46
CA GLY A 72 0.49 8.51 -0.41
C GLY A 72 -0.83 9.25 -0.21
N ASP A 73 -1.06 9.84 0.95
CA ASP A 73 -2.17 10.77 1.19
C ASP A 73 -1.63 12.18 0.98
N TYR A 74 -1.75 12.71 -0.24
CA TYR A 74 -1.02 13.94 -0.63
C TYR A 74 -1.71 15.21 -0.13
N ASP A 75 -2.99 15.15 0.23
CA ASP A 75 -3.75 16.27 0.78
C ASP A 75 -4.16 16.09 2.26
N ASN A 76 -3.69 15.01 2.89
CA ASN A 76 -3.87 14.66 4.30
C ASN A 76 -5.34 14.47 4.72
N ASP A 77 -6.17 13.94 3.82
CA ASP A 77 -7.61 13.74 4.01
C ASP A 77 -7.99 12.37 4.63
N GLY A 78 -7.01 11.47 4.77
CA GLY A 78 -7.16 10.13 5.33
C GLY A 78 -7.39 9.03 4.30
N TRP A 79 -7.34 9.34 3.00
CA TRP A 79 -7.49 8.40 1.91
C TRP A 79 -6.19 8.25 1.12
N VAL A 80 -5.89 7.02 0.70
CA VAL A 80 -4.68 6.76 -0.08
C VAL A 80 -4.89 7.20 -1.53
N ASP A 81 -4.07 8.15 -1.98
CA ASP A 81 -3.98 8.59 -3.36
C ASP A 81 -2.90 7.82 -4.13
N LEU A 82 -2.97 7.89 -5.45
CA LEU A 82 -2.05 7.16 -6.34
C LEU A 82 -1.38 8.11 -7.32
N PHE A 83 -0.06 8.04 -7.43
CA PHE A 83 0.65 8.64 -8.56
C PHE A 83 1.17 7.55 -9.48
N VAL A 84 0.74 7.58 -10.75
CA VAL A 84 1.11 6.59 -11.77
C VAL A 84 1.97 7.27 -12.83
N THR A 85 3.17 6.73 -13.02
CA THR A 85 4.11 7.20 -14.04
C THR A 85 3.88 6.52 -15.38
N TYR A 86 4.19 7.24 -16.47
CA TYR A 86 4.01 6.76 -17.84
C TYR A 86 5.21 7.16 -18.70
N PHE A 87 5.44 6.43 -19.79
CA PHE A 87 6.03 7.06 -20.97
C PHE A 87 4.99 7.99 -21.61
N GLY A 88 5.17 9.29 -21.40
CA GLY A 88 4.20 10.33 -21.72
C GLY A 88 3.76 11.09 -20.47
N ARG A 89 2.43 11.22 -20.28
CA ARG A 89 1.84 12.01 -19.20
C ARG A 89 1.64 11.16 -17.94
N ASN A 90 2.38 11.47 -16.88
CA ASN A 90 2.14 10.98 -15.52
C ASN A 90 0.78 11.46 -14.99
N VAL A 91 0.18 10.72 -14.07
CA VAL A 91 -1.15 11.02 -13.53
C VAL A 91 -1.16 10.93 -12.01
N LEU A 92 -1.72 11.93 -11.36
CA LEU A 92 -2.05 11.91 -9.94
C LEU A 92 -3.54 11.61 -9.84
N TYR A 93 -3.90 10.56 -9.13
CA TYR A 93 -5.26 10.16 -8.86
C TYR A 93 -5.58 10.46 -7.41
N HIS A 94 -6.52 11.38 -7.19
CA HIS A 94 -7.06 11.65 -5.86
C HIS A 94 -8.16 10.67 -5.54
N ASN A 95 -8.10 10.06 -4.36
CA ASN A 95 -9.12 9.16 -3.86
C ASN A 95 -10.23 9.96 -3.17
N ARG A 96 -11.47 9.82 -3.63
CA ARG A 96 -12.60 10.58 -3.09
C ARG A 96 -13.23 9.97 -1.84
N GLY A 97 -12.74 8.82 -1.38
CA GLY A 97 -13.27 8.09 -0.24
C GLY A 97 -14.56 7.30 -0.48
N ASP A 98 -15.11 7.35 -1.71
CA ASP A 98 -16.32 6.62 -2.14
C ASP A 98 -16.00 5.41 -3.05
N GLY A 99 -14.75 4.96 -3.02
CA GLY A 99 -14.21 3.94 -3.92
C GLY A 99 -13.93 4.44 -5.35
N THR A 100 -14.01 5.76 -5.60
CA THR A 100 -13.66 6.37 -6.88
C THR A 100 -12.44 7.28 -6.81
N PHE A 101 -11.74 7.37 -7.93
CA PHE A 101 -10.54 8.19 -8.12
C PHE A 101 -10.77 9.23 -9.22
N GLU A 102 -10.12 10.38 -9.08
CA GLU A 102 -10.13 11.42 -10.10
C GLU A 102 -8.73 11.89 -10.50
N ASP A 103 -8.55 12.21 -11.79
CA ASP A 103 -7.32 12.79 -12.31
C ASP A 103 -7.13 14.22 -11.75
N ALA A 104 -6.26 14.33 -10.75
CA ALA A 104 -5.93 15.56 -10.05
C ALA A 104 -4.73 16.31 -10.66
N THR A 105 -4.06 15.76 -11.69
CA THR A 105 -2.75 16.27 -12.15
C THR A 105 -2.77 17.77 -12.47
N THR A 106 -3.79 18.23 -13.21
CA THR A 106 -3.86 19.63 -13.64
C THR A 106 -4.08 20.56 -12.46
N ARG A 107 -5.03 20.23 -11.58
CA ARG A 107 -5.35 21.07 -10.40
C ARG A 107 -4.23 21.05 -9.37
N ALA A 108 -3.47 19.95 -9.32
CA ALA A 108 -2.31 19.79 -8.45
C ALA A 108 -1.07 20.53 -8.99
N GLY A 109 -1.14 21.18 -10.15
CA GLY A 109 -0.02 21.93 -10.72
C GLY A 109 1.08 21.06 -11.36
N LEU A 110 0.82 19.76 -11.53
CA LEU A 110 1.77 18.84 -12.13
C LEU A 110 1.74 18.93 -13.67
N PRO A 111 2.86 18.66 -14.37
CA PRO A 111 2.92 18.76 -15.82
C PRO A 111 1.92 17.83 -16.54
N THR A 112 1.18 18.39 -17.49
CA THR A 112 0.22 17.65 -18.33
C THR A 112 0.60 17.60 -19.81
N THR A 113 1.69 18.27 -20.17
CA THR A 113 2.20 18.38 -21.54
C THR A 113 3.68 18.02 -21.60
N GLY A 114 4.15 17.64 -22.79
CA GLY A 114 5.50 17.14 -22.99
C GLY A 114 5.56 15.63 -22.82
N THR A 115 6.59 15.02 -23.40
CA THR A 115 6.83 13.58 -23.33
C THR A 115 8.09 13.36 -22.52
N ARG A 116 7.95 12.71 -21.36
CA ARG A 116 9.06 12.16 -20.58
C ARG A 116 8.78 10.70 -20.28
N TRP A 117 9.81 9.97 -19.88
CA TRP A 117 9.64 8.60 -19.43
C TRP A 117 9.70 8.57 -17.90
N GLY A 118 8.57 8.84 -17.26
CA GLY A 118 8.43 8.69 -15.82
C GLY A 118 8.63 7.23 -15.44
N SER A 119 9.55 6.97 -14.53
CA SER A 119 9.92 5.64 -14.04
C SER A 119 9.44 5.45 -12.61
N GLY A 120 10.35 5.37 -11.64
CA GLY A 120 10.01 5.26 -10.23
C GLY A 120 9.45 6.58 -9.68
N CYS A 121 8.73 6.51 -8.58
CA CYS A 121 8.20 7.67 -7.89
C CYS A 121 8.07 7.37 -6.39
N SER A 122 8.11 8.40 -5.55
CA SER A 122 7.90 8.25 -4.12
C SER A 122 7.30 9.52 -3.54
N PHE A 123 6.25 9.37 -2.76
CA PHE A 123 5.81 10.38 -1.82
C PHE A 123 6.64 10.32 -0.54
N PHE A 124 7.00 11.49 0.02
CA PHE A 124 7.69 11.64 1.31
C PHE A 124 7.74 13.12 1.71
N ASP A 125 7.92 13.42 2.99
CA ASP A 125 8.06 14.79 3.51
C ASP A 125 9.56 15.17 3.59
N TYR A 126 10.07 15.95 2.61
CA TYR A 126 11.52 16.22 2.55
C TYR A 126 11.98 17.40 3.41
N ASP A 127 11.07 18.30 3.78
CA ASP A 127 11.38 19.52 4.55
C ASP A 127 10.74 19.55 5.95
N ARG A 128 10.05 18.46 6.33
CA ARG A 128 9.38 18.24 7.62
C ARG A 128 8.22 19.20 7.89
N ASP A 129 7.46 19.52 6.85
CA ASP A 129 6.31 20.40 6.94
C ASP A 129 4.98 19.66 7.19
N GLY A 130 5.03 18.32 7.28
CA GLY A 130 3.89 17.44 7.49
C GLY A 130 3.10 17.09 6.23
N ARG A 131 3.60 17.43 5.04
CA ARG A 131 2.96 17.14 3.75
C ARG A 131 3.84 16.22 2.92
N ALA A 132 3.19 15.31 2.21
CA ALA A 132 3.86 14.44 1.27
C ALA A 132 4.25 15.21 -0.01
N ASP A 133 5.54 15.47 -0.19
CA ASP A 133 6.15 15.91 -1.45
C ASP A 133 6.28 14.72 -2.42
N LEU A 134 6.54 15.00 -3.70
CA LEU A 134 6.60 13.99 -4.74
C LEU A 134 7.94 13.98 -5.48
N PHE A 135 8.68 12.88 -5.38
CA PHE A 135 9.84 12.59 -6.23
C PHE A 135 9.44 11.72 -7.43
N VAL A 136 10.02 12.03 -8.60
CA VAL A 136 9.83 11.23 -9.83
C VAL A 136 11.19 10.99 -10.49
N ALA A 137 11.57 9.71 -10.61
CA ALA A 137 12.67 9.31 -11.46
C ALA A 137 12.25 9.38 -12.94
N ASN A 138 13.18 9.73 -13.81
CA ASN A 138 12.97 9.65 -15.26
C ASN A 138 14.04 8.76 -15.90
N TYR A 139 13.62 7.78 -16.70
CA TYR A 139 14.51 6.74 -17.22
C TYR A 139 15.46 7.28 -18.28
N LEU A 140 14.93 7.69 -19.43
CA LEU A 140 15.72 8.25 -20.53
C LEU A 140 14.89 9.20 -21.38
N ALA A 141 15.56 10.15 -22.03
CA ALA A 141 14.93 11.08 -22.95
C ALA A 141 14.70 10.34 -24.28
N PHE A 142 13.53 9.69 -24.37
CA PHE A 142 13.20 8.78 -25.46
C PHE A 142 12.33 9.44 -26.53
N ASP A 143 12.80 9.37 -27.78
CA ASP A 143 11.98 9.64 -28.96
C ASP A 143 11.80 8.34 -29.74
N LEU A 144 10.59 7.78 -29.67
CA LEU A 144 10.24 6.55 -30.37
C LEU A 144 10.44 6.67 -31.89
N ALA A 145 10.26 7.87 -32.48
CA ALA A 145 10.46 8.09 -33.90
C ALA A 145 11.94 8.00 -34.31
N GLN A 146 12.87 8.14 -33.37
CA GLN A 146 14.32 8.08 -33.59
C GLN A 146 14.98 6.85 -32.96
N ALA A 147 14.20 5.99 -32.30
CA ALA A 147 14.72 4.78 -31.67
C ALA A 147 15.49 3.91 -32.69
N PRO A 148 16.70 3.42 -32.36
CA PRO A 148 17.43 2.53 -33.26
C PRO A 148 16.73 1.17 -33.38
N GLU A 149 16.85 0.54 -34.54
CA GLU A 149 16.25 -0.79 -34.77
C GLU A 149 17.12 -1.91 -34.16
N PRO A 150 16.54 -3.08 -33.86
CA PRO A 150 17.30 -4.23 -33.38
C PRO A 150 18.51 -4.57 -34.27
N GLY A 151 19.66 -4.85 -33.63
CA GLY A 151 20.93 -5.12 -34.33
C GLY A 151 21.65 -3.90 -34.91
N GLN A 152 21.06 -2.68 -34.86
CA GLN A 152 21.72 -1.47 -35.36
C GLN A 152 22.71 -0.88 -34.34
N GLY A 153 23.92 -1.43 -34.33
CA GLY A 153 25.03 -0.94 -33.52
C GLY A 153 25.31 -1.81 -32.30
N VAL A 154 26.39 -1.47 -31.58
CA VAL A 154 26.94 -2.33 -30.51
C VAL A 154 26.02 -2.49 -29.31
N ASN A 155 25.13 -1.52 -29.05
CA ASN A 155 24.19 -1.55 -27.92
C ASN A 155 22.85 -2.25 -28.26
N CYS A 156 22.70 -2.71 -29.50
CA CYS A 156 21.53 -3.46 -30.00
C CYS A 156 21.90 -4.93 -30.32
N LEU A 157 23.01 -5.38 -29.76
CA LEU A 157 23.52 -6.75 -29.83
C LEU A 157 23.75 -7.23 -28.40
N TRP A 158 23.25 -8.43 -28.09
CA TRP A 158 23.56 -9.09 -26.82
C TRP A 158 24.09 -10.50 -27.10
N LYS A 159 25.31 -10.78 -26.65
CA LYS A 159 26.06 -12.01 -26.99
C LYS A 159 26.08 -12.32 -28.50
N GLY A 160 26.16 -11.27 -29.33
CA GLY A 160 26.18 -11.37 -30.80
C GLY A 160 24.82 -11.56 -31.46
N ILE A 161 23.74 -11.60 -30.69
CA ILE A 161 22.37 -11.75 -31.19
C ILE A 161 21.72 -10.37 -31.31
N PRO A 162 21.10 -10.03 -32.46
CA PRO A 162 20.30 -8.81 -32.60
C PRO A 162 19.14 -8.77 -31.60
N VAL A 163 19.07 -7.69 -30.82
CA VAL A 163 18.04 -7.44 -29.81
C VAL A 163 17.60 -5.97 -29.85
N ASN A 164 16.48 -5.61 -29.21
CA ASN A 164 16.18 -4.20 -28.99
C ASN A 164 17.30 -3.52 -28.19
N CYS A 165 17.58 -2.26 -28.51
CA CYS A 165 18.73 -1.58 -27.96
C CYS A 165 18.58 -1.35 -26.45
N GLY A 166 19.62 -1.70 -25.69
CA GLY A 166 19.72 -1.32 -24.29
C GLY A 166 19.86 0.20 -24.13
N PRO A 167 19.72 0.73 -22.91
CA PRO A 167 19.75 2.18 -22.69
C PRO A 167 21.11 2.80 -22.98
N LYS A 168 22.21 2.02 -22.89
CA LYS A 168 23.56 2.52 -23.12
C LYS A 168 23.65 3.21 -24.48
N GLY A 169 24.05 4.48 -24.48
CA GLY A 169 24.19 5.31 -25.67
C GLY A 169 22.94 6.12 -26.04
N LEU A 170 21.81 5.93 -25.34
CA LEU A 170 20.66 6.81 -25.46
C LEU A 170 20.81 8.04 -24.55
N PRO A 171 20.17 9.18 -24.88
CA PRO A 171 20.20 10.36 -24.03
C PRO A 171 19.53 10.09 -22.66
N THR A 172 20.23 10.43 -21.57
CA THR A 172 19.65 10.38 -20.21
C THR A 172 18.66 11.51 -19.99
N ASP A 173 17.75 11.33 -19.03
CA ASP A 173 16.86 12.38 -18.55
C ASP A 173 17.24 12.79 -17.11
N THR A 174 16.47 13.70 -16.51
CA THR A 174 16.73 14.27 -15.18
C THR A 174 15.60 13.93 -14.21
N ASN A 175 15.92 13.58 -12.97
CA ASN A 175 14.93 13.34 -11.92
C ASN A 175 14.22 14.64 -11.49
N LEU A 176 13.03 14.50 -10.90
CA LEU A 176 12.18 15.61 -10.50
C LEU A 176 11.84 15.53 -9.01
N LEU A 177 11.72 16.70 -8.38
CA LEU A 177 11.14 16.87 -7.05
C LEU A 177 10.09 17.98 -7.09
N TYR A 178 8.92 17.65 -6.58
CA TYR A 178 7.78 18.52 -6.46
C TYR A 178 7.47 18.77 -4.99
N HIS A 179 7.59 20.02 -4.55
CA HIS A 179 7.24 20.43 -3.20
C HIS A 179 5.73 20.62 -3.05
N ASN A 180 5.13 20.05 -2.01
CA ASN A 180 3.72 20.18 -1.69
C ASN A 180 3.47 21.49 -0.93
N GLU A 181 2.92 22.49 -1.64
CA GLU A 181 2.62 23.81 -1.08
C GLU A 181 1.37 23.82 -0.18
N GLY A 182 0.74 22.66 0.02
CA GLY A 182 -0.54 22.52 0.71
C GLY A 182 -1.76 22.81 -0.18
N GLY A 183 -2.92 22.37 0.30
CA GLY A 183 -4.18 22.45 -0.47
C GLY A 183 -4.13 21.65 -1.77
N GLY A 184 -3.40 20.55 -1.77
CA GLY A 184 -3.28 19.61 -2.89
C GLY A 184 -2.52 20.15 -4.11
N ARG A 185 -1.60 21.11 -3.94
CA ARG A 185 -0.80 21.69 -5.03
C ARG A 185 0.69 21.42 -4.88
N PHE A 186 1.34 21.23 -6.02
CA PHE A 186 2.76 20.98 -6.13
C PHE A 186 3.48 22.08 -6.90
N LYS A 187 4.74 22.31 -6.52
CA LYS A 187 5.68 23.18 -7.22
C LYS A 187 6.95 22.43 -7.57
N ASP A 188 7.38 22.51 -8.82
CA ASP A 188 8.67 21.96 -9.23
C ASP A 188 9.82 22.71 -8.55
N VAL A 189 10.58 21.99 -7.73
CA VAL A 189 11.77 22.47 -7.02
C VAL A 189 13.03 21.73 -7.44
N SER A 190 12.98 20.93 -8.52
CA SER A 190 14.06 20.02 -8.93
C SER A 190 15.42 20.71 -9.09
N VAL A 191 15.44 21.94 -9.63
CA VAL A 191 16.66 22.74 -9.76
C VAL A 191 17.10 23.32 -8.41
N ALA A 192 16.16 23.86 -7.63
CA ALA A 192 16.45 24.52 -6.36
C ALA A 192 16.94 23.53 -5.30
N SER A 193 16.35 22.34 -5.23
CA SER A 193 16.73 21.26 -4.33
C SER A 193 18.03 20.56 -4.74
N GLY A 194 18.50 20.78 -5.98
CA GLY A 194 19.71 20.14 -6.49
C GLY A 194 19.50 18.74 -7.04
N ILE A 195 18.29 18.17 -6.98
CA ILE A 195 17.95 16.88 -7.62
C ILE A 195 18.31 16.89 -9.10
N ALA A 196 18.02 17.99 -9.81
CA ALA A 196 18.30 18.13 -11.23
C ALA A 196 19.80 18.29 -11.57
N LYS A 197 20.69 18.45 -10.57
CA LYS A 197 22.14 18.53 -10.80
C LYS A 197 22.74 17.16 -11.10
N VAL A 198 22.07 16.07 -10.72
CA VAL A 198 22.52 14.71 -10.99
C VAL A 198 22.04 14.30 -12.37
N THR A 199 22.98 14.16 -13.29
CA THR A 199 22.73 13.85 -14.71
C THR A 199 23.50 12.60 -15.14
N GLY A 200 23.20 12.05 -16.32
CA GLY A 200 23.96 10.91 -16.84
C GLY A 200 23.60 9.57 -16.20
N ARG A 201 22.37 9.46 -15.69
CA ARG A 201 21.84 8.27 -15.00
C ARG A 201 20.60 7.77 -15.75
N TYR A 202 20.44 6.46 -15.88
CA TYR A 202 19.19 5.86 -16.36
C TYR A 202 18.34 5.45 -15.15
N ALA A 203 17.67 6.43 -14.54
CA ALA A 203 16.99 6.26 -13.27
C ALA A 203 15.71 5.43 -13.38
N MET A 204 15.58 4.39 -12.55
CA MET A 204 14.41 3.50 -12.51
C MET A 204 13.71 3.61 -11.15
N THR A 205 13.68 2.55 -10.34
CA THR A 205 12.93 2.52 -9.08
C THR A 205 13.57 3.44 -8.05
N ALA A 206 12.75 4.18 -7.32
CA ALA A 206 13.17 5.00 -6.19
C ALA A 206 12.45 4.59 -4.91
N ALA A 207 13.15 4.62 -3.78
CA ALA A 207 12.55 4.52 -2.46
C ALA A 207 13.11 5.62 -1.54
N ALA A 208 12.25 6.14 -0.67
CA ALA A 208 12.57 7.20 0.26
C ALA A 208 12.54 6.67 1.71
N ALA A 209 13.66 6.76 2.42
CA ALA A 209 13.80 6.34 3.81
C ALA A 209 15.02 7.03 4.47
N ASP A 210 15.14 6.96 5.79
CA ASP A 210 16.31 7.45 6.54
C ASP A 210 17.46 6.42 6.45
N PHE A 211 18.28 6.54 5.39
CA PHE A 211 19.34 5.56 5.10
C PHE A 211 20.62 5.79 5.91
N ASP A 212 20.87 7.01 6.39
CA ASP A 212 22.04 7.33 7.20
C ASP A 212 21.79 7.39 8.72
N GLY A 213 20.50 7.32 9.13
CA GLY A 213 20.06 7.25 10.51
C GLY A 213 20.03 8.62 11.20
N ASP A 214 20.01 9.71 10.44
CA ASP A 214 20.04 11.08 10.96
C ASP A 214 18.64 11.68 11.21
N GLY A 215 17.61 10.89 10.92
CA GLY A 215 16.19 11.20 11.08
C GLY A 215 15.56 11.90 9.88
N TRP A 216 16.32 12.27 8.83
CA TRP A 216 15.78 12.87 7.62
C TRP A 216 15.66 11.84 6.52
N THR A 217 14.58 11.94 5.74
CA THR A 217 14.34 11.01 4.64
C THR A 217 15.27 11.34 3.46
N ASP A 218 16.06 10.35 3.07
CA ASP A 218 16.90 10.31 1.88
C ASP A 218 16.17 9.61 0.72
N VAL A 219 16.71 9.69 -0.50
CA VAL A 219 16.15 8.97 -1.66
C VAL A 219 17.22 8.12 -2.35
N TYR A 220 17.04 6.80 -2.36
CA TYR A 220 17.85 5.89 -3.16
C TYR A 220 17.17 5.61 -4.50
N VAL A 221 17.95 5.64 -5.59
CA VAL A 221 17.46 5.38 -6.95
C VAL A 221 18.30 4.31 -7.62
N ALA A 222 17.67 3.16 -7.86
CA ALA A 222 18.23 2.12 -8.71
C ALA A 222 18.32 2.65 -10.15
N CYS A 223 19.49 2.53 -10.76
CA CYS A 223 19.73 2.97 -12.12
C CYS A 223 20.14 1.81 -13.00
N ASP A 224 19.57 1.74 -14.20
CA ASP A 224 19.97 0.77 -15.21
C ASP A 224 21.33 1.16 -15.78
N SER A 225 22.25 0.22 -15.93
CA SER A 225 23.48 0.33 -16.73
C SER A 225 24.43 1.50 -16.37
N THR A 226 24.15 2.22 -15.29
CA THR A 226 24.84 3.41 -14.78
C THR A 226 24.90 3.30 -13.26
N ALA A 227 25.72 4.13 -12.61
CA ALA A 227 25.78 4.11 -11.15
C ALA A 227 24.43 4.52 -10.54
N ALA A 228 24.03 3.86 -9.45
CA ALA A 228 22.88 4.25 -8.66
C ALA A 228 23.09 5.63 -8.00
N ILE A 229 22.00 6.21 -7.50
CA ILE A 229 22.00 7.53 -6.85
C ILE A 229 21.53 7.33 -5.41
N LEU A 230 22.17 8.03 -4.47
CA LEU A 230 21.69 8.18 -3.09
C LEU A 230 21.67 9.67 -2.81
N TYR A 231 20.49 10.27 -2.93
CA TYR A 231 20.26 11.65 -2.58
C TYR A 231 20.14 11.77 -1.08
N ARG A 232 21.22 12.19 -0.41
CA ARG A 232 21.17 12.53 1.00
C ARG A 232 20.51 13.89 1.19
N ASN A 233 19.55 13.97 2.11
CA ASN A 233 18.90 15.21 2.48
C ASN A 233 19.86 16.10 3.30
N ASN A 234 20.12 17.32 2.84
CA ASN A 234 21.02 18.25 3.52
C ASN A 234 20.33 19.05 4.65
N LYS A 235 19.03 18.82 4.90
CA LYS A 235 18.22 19.45 5.98
C LYS A 235 17.95 20.95 5.78
N ASP A 236 18.14 21.41 4.56
CA ASP A 236 17.96 22.81 4.14
C ASP A 236 17.11 22.92 2.86
N GLY A 237 16.38 21.84 2.54
CA GLY A 237 15.60 21.69 1.33
C GLY A 237 16.41 21.32 0.08
N THR A 238 17.70 20.98 0.24
CA THR A 238 18.56 20.51 -0.84
C THR A 238 19.07 19.09 -0.63
N PHE A 239 19.55 18.47 -1.72
CA PHE A 239 20.07 17.11 -1.75
C PHE A 239 21.46 17.03 -2.36
N THR A 240 22.23 16.03 -1.94
CA THR A 240 23.55 15.69 -2.50
C THR A 240 23.60 14.22 -2.89
N ASP A 241 24.06 13.89 -4.11
CA ASP A 241 24.37 12.49 -4.47
C ASP A 241 25.63 12.04 -3.72
N VAL A 242 25.46 11.08 -2.81
CA VAL A 242 26.52 10.47 -2.01
C VAL A 242 26.70 8.98 -2.30
N ALA A 243 26.11 8.43 -3.37
CA ALA A 243 26.13 6.99 -3.63
C ALA A 243 27.53 6.37 -3.68
N VAL A 244 28.50 7.10 -4.25
CA VAL A 244 29.90 6.64 -4.35
C VAL A 244 30.57 6.57 -2.98
N PRO A 245 30.65 7.67 -2.20
CA PRO A 245 31.24 7.60 -0.86
C PRO A 245 30.45 6.72 0.12
N SER A 246 29.15 6.49 -0.11
CA SER A 246 28.33 5.59 0.69
C SER A 246 28.47 4.10 0.32
N GLY A 247 29.12 3.76 -0.80
CA GLY A 247 29.33 2.37 -1.20
C GLY A 247 28.16 1.70 -1.95
N VAL A 248 27.14 2.46 -2.34
CA VAL A 248 25.89 1.93 -2.94
C VAL A 248 25.72 2.23 -4.44
N ALA A 249 26.71 2.87 -5.05
CA ALA A 249 26.68 3.29 -6.46
C ALA A 249 26.90 2.13 -7.46
N TYR A 250 27.79 1.20 -7.13
CA TYR A 250 28.33 0.17 -8.03
C TYR A 250 28.30 -1.21 -7.38
N SER A 251 28.71 -2.24 -8.12
CA SER A 251 29.01 -3.56 -7.53
C SER A 251 30.26 -3.54 -6.64
N GLU A 252 30.48 -4.61 -5.89
CA GLU A 252 31.74 -4.90 -5.15
C GLU A 252 33.01 -4.67 -6.01
N TYR A 253 32.96 -4.90 -7.32
CA TYR A 253 34.09 -4.73 -8.25
C TYR A 253 34.15 -3.34 -8.91
N GLY A 254 33.29 -2.40 -8.52
CA GLY A 254 33.22 -1.05 -9.09
C GLY A 254 32.57 -0.97 -10.47
N ASN A 255 31.82 -2.00 -10.89
CA ASN A 255 31.12 -2.01 -12.17
C ASN A 255 29.73 -1.38 -12.05
N ALA A 256 29.33 -0.63 -13.08
CA ALA A 256 27.92 -0.25 -13.26
C ALA A 256 27.12 -1.48 -13.70
N GLN A 257 25.98 -1.70 -13.05
CA GLN A 257 25.08 -2.85 -13.26
C GLN A 257 23.70 -2.36 -13.70
N ALA A 258 22.81 -3.26 -14.12
CA ALA A 258 21.41 -2.92 -14.43
C ALA A 258 20.54 -2.92 -13.15
N GLY A 259 20.54 -1.83 -12.39
CA GLY A 259 19.67 -1.70 -11.22
C GLY A 259 18.23 -1.40 -11.64
N MET A 260 17.32 -2.37 -11.45
CA MET A 260 15.91 -2.23 -11.84
C MET A 260 14.99 -2.16 -10.61
N GLY A 261 14.97 -3.21 -9.80
CA GLY A 261 14.16 -3.29 -8.57
C GLY A 261 14.98 -3.06 -7.30
N LEU A 262 14.27 -2.78 -6.21
CA LEU A 262 14.82 -2.38 -4.91
C LEU A 262 14.05 -3.05 -3.77
N GLY A 263 14.74 -3.72 -2.85
CA GLY A 263 14.20 -4.10 -1.55
C GLY A 263 14.86 -3.27 -0.45
N VAL A 264 14.10 -2.87 0.56
CA VAL A 264 14.61 -2.18 1.76
C VAL A 264 14.18 -2.98 2.98
N GLY A 265 15.12 -3.31 3.86
CA GLY A 265 14.81 -4.04 5.11
C GLY A 265 16.06 -4.36 5.91
N ASP A 266 15.90 -4.67 7.19
CA ASP A 266 16.98 -5.01 8.13
C ASP A 266 17.23 -6.54 8.14
N PHE A 267 18.01 -7.04 7.18
CA PHE A 267 18.12 -8.50 6.98
C PHE A 267 18.96 -9.18 8.07
N ASP A 268 19.88 -8.46 8.71
CA ASP A 268 20.75 -8.99 9.76
C ASP A 268 20.34 -8.57 11.18
N ARG A 269 19.24 -7.82 11.31
CA ARG A 269 18.59 -7.48 12.58
C ARG A 269 19.43 -6.61 13.50
N ASP A 270 20.19 -5.70 12.91
CA ASP A 270 21.01 -4.74 13.63
C ASP A 270 20.29 -3.40 13.90
N GLY A 271 19.05 -3.26 13.41
CA GLY A 271 18.20 -2.09 13.54
C GLY A 271 18.46 -1.01 12.48
N ARG A 272 19.21 -1.31 11.42
CA ARG A 272 19.46 -0.41 10.28
C ARG A 272 18.84 -0.97 9.01
N LEU A 273 18.49 -0.07 8.09
CA LEU A 273 17.89 -0.44 6.82
C LEU A 273 18.98 -0.81 5.81
N ASP A 274 18.95 -2.05 5.33
CA ASP A 274 19.79 -2.54 4.22
C ASP A 274 19.08 -2.40 2.87
N LEU A 275 19.83 -2.58 1.78
CA LEU A 275 19.31 -2.45 0.42
C LEU A 275 19.61 -3.69 -0.42
N LEU A 276 18.56 -4.29 -1.00
CA LEU A 276 18.67 -5.26 -2.08
C LEU A 276 18.48 -4.54 -3.42
N LYS A 277 19.38 -4.74 -4.38
CA LYS A 277 19.22 -4.21 -5.75
C LYS A 277 19.31 -5.35 -6.77
N THR A 278 18.25 -5.51 -7.56
CA THR A 278 18.16 -6.57 -8.57
C THR A 278 18.85 -6.21 -9.88
N HIS A 279 19.30 -7.24 -10.61
CA HIS A 279 20.27 -7.09 -11.69
C HIS A 279 20.00 -7.87 -12.98
N PHE A 280 20.86 -7.63 -13.99
CA PHE A 280 20.81 -8.31 -15.27
C PHE A 280 21.36 -9.75 -15.17
N ALA A 281 21.13 -10.55 -16.21
CA ALA A 281 21.75 -11.85 -16.32
C ALA A 281 23.29 -11.74 -16.34
N ASP A 282 23.94 -12.70 -15.69
CA ASP A 282 25.38 -12.80 -15.38
C ASP A 282 25.89 -11.87 -14.26
N ASP A 283 25.08 -10.94 -13.78
CA ASP A 283 25.39 -10.13 -12.59
C ASP A 283 24.88 -10.81 -11.30
N ILE A 284 25.55 -10.55 -10.19
CA ILE A 284 25.09 -10.94 -8.84
C ILE A 284 24.19 -9.79 -8.34
N PRO A 285 22.99 -10.04 -7.77
CA PRO A 285 22.20 -9.01 -7.09
C PRO A 285 23.04 -8.35 -6.01
N ALA A 286 22.99 -7.02 -5.87
CA ALA A 286 23.73 -6.36 -4.80
C ALA A 286 22.91 -6.41 -3.51
N LEU A 287 23.55 -6.74 -2.39
CA LEU A 287 22.96 -6.66 -1.06
C LEU A 287 23.86 -5.76 -0.22
N TYR A 288 23.45 -4.51 -0.07
CA TYR A 288 24.20 -3.50 0.65
C TYR A 288 23.81 -3.52 2.13
N ARG A 289 24.68 -4.08 2.97
CA ARG A 289 24.55 -4.02 4.43
C ARG A 289 24.87 -2.60 4.92
N ASN A 290 24.00 -2.04 5.75
CA ASN A 290 24.18 -0.73 6.35
C ASN A 290 25.11 -0.79 7.57
N LEU A 291 26.27 -0.15 7.48
CA LEU A 291 27.26 -0.08 8.55
C LEU A 291 27.01 1.11 9.51
N GLY A 292 25.96 1.89 9.24
CA GLY A 292 25.60 3.11 9.95
C GLY A 292 26.24 4.37 9.36
N ARG A 293 25.66 5.53 9.68
CA ARG A 293 26.12 6.86 9.23
C ARG A 293 26.21 6.97 7.70
N GLY A 294 25.32 6.28 6.99
CA GLY A 294 25.22 6.32 5.53
C GLY A 294 26.34 5.59 4.80
N LEU A 295 27.05 4.67 5.46
CA LEU A 295 28.04 3.79 4.86
C LEU A 295 27.48 2.38 4.68
N PHE A 296 27.74 1.79 3.53
CA PHE A 296 27.28 0.45 3.20
C PHE A 296 28.40 -0.41 2.63
N GLU A 297 28.21 -1.73 2.73
CA GLU A 297 29.08 -2.74 2.14
C GLU A 297 28.23 -3.71 1.30
N ASP A 298 28.63 -3.97 0.06
CA ASP A 298 28.01 -5.04 -0.75
C ASP A 298 28.49 -6.40 -0.24
N VAL A 299 27.57 -7.15 0.38
CA VAL A 299 27.86 -8.45 1.02
C VAL A 299 27.31 -9.63 0.23
N ALA A 300 26.72 -9.42 -0.96
CA ALA A 300 25.96 -10.42 -1.69
C ALA A 300 26.73 -11.74 -1.91
N THR A 301 27.99 -11.66 -2.32
CA THR A 301 28.85 -12.85 -2.51
C THR A 301 29.13 -13.53 -1.17
N ALA A 302 29.47 -12.75 -0.14
CA ALA A 302 29.85 -13.26 1.18
C ALA A 302 28.71 -14.02 1.87
N VAL A 303 27.45 -13.58 1.66
CA VAL A 303 26.27 -14.23 2.24
C VAL A 303 25.64 -15.30 1.33
N GLY A 304 26.20 -15.55 0.15
CA GLY A 304 25.83 -16.68 -0.71
C GLY A 304 24.85 -16.40 -1.84
N LEU A 305 24.56 -15.14 -2.20
CA LEU A 305 23.63 -14.81 -3.29
C LEU A 305 24.19 -15.09 -4.69
N ALA A 306 25.52 -15.26 -4.81
CA ALA A 306 26.20 -15.54 -6.07
C ALA A 306 25.77 -16.85 -6.76
N VAL A 307 25.05 -17.73 -6.06
CA VAL A 307 24.52 -18.98 -6.61
C VAL A 307 23.40 -18.76 -7.64
N GLN A 308 22.77 -17.58 -7.67
CA GLN A 308 21.75 -17.20 -8.67
C GLN A 308 22.11 -15.89 -9.38
N ASN A 309 22.93 -15.99 -10.43
CA ASN A 309 23.29 -14.88 -11.32
C ASN A 309 22.77 -15.07 -12.76
N ARG A 310 22.00 -16.14 -13.02
CA ARG A 310 21.64 -16.54 -14.39
C ARG A 310 20.52 -15.70 -15.01
N TYR A 311 19.62 -15.19 -14.19
CA TYR A 311 18.38 -14.58 -14.64
C TYR A 311 18.44 -13.05 -14.62
N VAL A 312 17.69 -12.41 -15.51
CA VAL A 312 17.36 -10.99 -15.37
C VAL A 312 16.31 -10.89 -14.25
N GLN A 313 16.61 -10.09 -13.24
CA GLN A 313 15.85 -9.94 -12.01
C GLN A 313 15.13 -8.60 -11.98
N TRP A 314 13.92 -8.54 -11.43
CA TRP A 314 13.08 -7.33 -11.43
C TRP A 314 12.58 -7.00 -10.03
N GLY A 315 11.26 -6.99 -9.80
CA GLY A 315 10.69 -6.71 -8.50
C GLY A 315 11.14 -7.71 -7.45
N GLY A 316 11.46 -7.21 -6.27
CA GLY A 316 11.93 -8.01 -5.15
C GLY A 316 11.85 -7.23 -3.85
N GLY A 317 12.00 -7.95 -2.73
CA GLY A 317 11.81 -7.40 -1.40
C GLY A 317 12.61 -8.16 -0.35
N VAL A 318 12.68 -7.55 0.84
CA VAL A 318 13.36 -8.06 2.04
C VAL A 318 12.30 -8.25 3.11
N HIS A 319 11.71 -9.45 3.18
CA HIS A 319 10.51 -9.73 3.97
C HIS A 319 10.63 -11.07 4.68
N ASP A 320 10.12 -11.17 5.90
CA ASP A 320 10.11 -12.42 6.67
C ASP A 320 8.94 -13.29 6.18
N LEU A 321 9.21 -14.28 5.32
CA LEU A 321 8.16 -15.06 4.65
C LEU A 321 7.72 -16.27 5.47
N ASP A 322 8.55 -16.75 6.40
CA ASP A 322 8.22 -17.87 7.29
C ASP A 322 8.07 -17.46 8.77
N ASN A 323 7.94 -16.15 9.01
CA ASN A 323 7.73 -15.49 10.30
C ASN A 323 8.76 -15.87 11.38
N ASP A 324 9.92 -16.40 11.02
CA ASP A 324 10.92 -16.89 11.97
C ASP A 324 11.69 -15.74 12.68
N GLY A 325 11.41 -14.51 12.27
CA GLY A 325 12.03 -13.29 12.73
C GLY A 325 13.25 -12.91 11.90
N TRP A 326 13.53 -13.53 10.75
CA TRP A 326 14.62 -13.16 9.85
C TRP A 326 14.09 -12.84 8.46
N PRO A 327 14.24 -11.60 7.98
CA PRO A 327 13.80 -11.25 6.64
C PRO A 327 14.50 -12.06 5.56
N ASP A 328 13.72 -12.76 4.76
CA ASP A 328 14.11 -13.48 3.54
C ASP A 328 14.22 -12.53 2.35
N LEU A 329 14.76 -13.04 1.24
CA LEU A 329 14.75 -12.31 -0.03
C LEU A 329 13.83 -13.02 -1.02
N PHE A 330 13.02 -12.25 -1.71
CA PHE A 330 12.22 -12.71 -2.84
C PHE A 330 12.47 -11.79 -4.02
N TYR A 331 12.65 -12.32 -5.21
CA TYR A 331 12.58 -11.52 -6.43
C TYR A 331 12.08 -12.31 -7.64
N VAL A 332 11.42 -11.61 -8.55
CA VAL A 332 10.88 -12.20 -9.77
C VAL A 332 11.85 -12.05 -10.94
N THR A 333 11.74 -12.95 -11.91
CA THR A 333 12.65 -12.98 -13.06
C THR A 333 11.91 -12.94 -14.40
N GLY A 334 12.63 -12.54 -15.45
CA GLY A 334 12.17 -12.60 -16.82
C GLY A 334 13.10 -11.84 -17.76
N ASN A 335 13.58 -12.47 -18.83
CA ASN A 335 14.50 -11.81 -19.76
C ASN A 335 13.80 -10.67 -20.51
N VAL A 336 14.53 -9.59 -20.77
CA VAL A 336 14.08 -8.49 -21.64
C VAL A 336 13.95 -8.91 -23.11
N TYR A 337 14.77 -9.88 -23.55
CA TYR A 337 14.91 -10.28 -24.95
C TYR A 337 14.32 -11.68 -25.21
N PRO A 338 13.08 -11.81 -25.71
CA PRO A 338 12.48 -13.12 -25.99
C PRO A 338 13.21 -13.91 -27.10
N GLU A 339 13.90 -13.22 -28.02
CA GLU A 339 14.67 -13.83 -29.10
C GLU A 339 15.93 -14.58 -28.65
N ILE A 340 16.47 -14.24 -27.47
CA ILE A 340 17.71 -14.84 -26.95
C ILE A 340 17.53 -16.32 -26.64
N GLU A 341 16.41 -16.69 -26.01
CA GLU A 341 16.14 -18.07 -25.59
C GLU A 341 16.16 -19.06 -26.77
N ARG A 342 15.86 -18.60 -27.99
CA ARG A 342 15.90 -19.42 -29.20
C ARG A 342 17.30 -19.91 -29.56
N GLN A 343 18.33 -19.14 -29.19
CA GLN A 343 19.73 -19.43 -29.51
C GLN A 343 20.52 -19.87 -28.27
N LEU A 344 20.22 -19.29 -27.10
CA LEU A 344 20.90 -19.53 -25.84
C LEU A 344 19.87 -19.94 -24.78
N LYS A 345 19.64 -21.25 -24.64
CA LYS A 345 18.64 -21.81 -23.71
C LYS A 345 18.99 -21.56 -22.25
N GLU A 346 20.25 -21.27 -21.96
CA GLU A 346 20.72 -20.85 -20.66
C GLU A 346 20.15 -19.47 -20.24
N TYR A 347 19.61 -18.66 -21.15
CA TYR A 347 18.98 -17.38 -20.82
C TYR A 347 17.48 -17.38 -21.20
N PRO A 348 16.64 -18.11 -20.44
CA PRO A 348 15.25 -18.28 -20.81
C PRO A 348 14.48 -16.95 -20.70
N HIS A 349 13.50 -16.72 -21.58
CA HIS A 349 12.66 -15.53 -21.49
C HIS A 349 11.78 -15.56 -20.24
N ARG A 350 11.33 -16.76 -19.88
CA ARG A 350 10.50 -17.03 -18.71
C ARG A 350 11.33 -17.77 -17.68
N GLY A 351 11.41 -17.25 -16.48
CA GLY A 351 12.19 -17.84 -15.39
C GLY A 351 11.34 -18.10 -14.15
N PRO A 352 11.89 -18.82 -13.16
CA PRO A 352 11.26 -19.00 -11.86
C PRO A 352 11.26 -17.67 -11.08
N ARG A 353 10.58 -17.65 -9.94
CA ARG A 353 10.70 -16.60 -8.93
C ARG A 353 11.63 -17.12 -7.85
N ILE A 354 12.60 -16.31 -7.47
CA ILE A 354 13.70 -16.73 -6.62
C ILE A 354 13.40 -16.38 -5.17
N VAL A 355 13.56 -17.34 -4.28
CA VAL A 355 13.39 -17.20 -2.84
C VAL A 355 14.68 -17.62 -2.14
N PHE A 356 15.19 -16.75 -1.28
CA PHE A 356 16.32 -17.02 -0.40
C PHE A 356 15.87 -16.97 1.04
N ARG A 357 15.94 -18.12 1.73
CA ARG A 357 15.73 -18.17 3.17
C ARG A 357 16.94 -17.60 3.89
N ASN A 358 16.71 -16.68 4.82
CA ASN A 358 17.75 -16.11 5.66
C ASN A 358 18.22 -17.13 6.71
N ARG A 359 19.54 -17.36 6.79
CA ARG A 359 20.18 -18.21 7.79
C ARG A 359 20.83 -17.33 8.86
N ALA A 360 19.97 -16.72 9.65
CA ALA A 360 20.31 -15.97 10.84
C ALA A 360 21.21 -14.75 10.64
N GLY A 361 21.01 -13.99 9.55
CA GLY A 361 21.76 -12.80 9.17
C GLY A 361 23.16 -13.08 8.63
N ALA A 362 23.60 -14.34 8.65
CA ALA A 362 24.96 -14.73 8.28
C ALA A 362 25.08 -15.19 6.82
N SER A 363 24.05 -15.84 6.29
CA SER A 363 24.03 -16.36 4.92
C SER A 363 22.59 -16.56 4.45
N PHE A 364 22.42 -16.82 3.16
CA PHE A 364 21.13 -17.13 2.54
C PHE A 364 21.17 -18.50 1.86
N GLU A 365 20.06 -19.22 1.94
CA GLU A 365 19.84 -20.48 1.24
C GLU A 365 18.77 -20.30 0.16
N GLU A 366 19.09 -20.67 -1.08
CA GLU A 366 18.14 -20.64 -2.19
C GLU A 366 17.11 -21.78 -2.04
N VAL A 367 15.84 -21.45 -1.81
CA VAL A 367 14.76 -22.40 -1.47
C VAL A 367 13.58 -22.35 -2.44
N SER A 368 13.75 -21.79 -3.64
CA SER A 368 12.65 -21.63 -4.60
C SER A 368 12.01 -22.96 -4.96
N ALA A 369 12.81 -24.01 -5.17
CA ALA A 369 12.31 -25.35 -5.47
C ALA A 369 11.51 -25.98 -4.32
N LEU A 370 11.72 -25.52 -3.09
CA LEU A 370 11.00 -25.96 -1.89
C LEU A 370 9.76 -25.10 -1.59
N SER A 371 9.63 -23.95 -2.26
CA SER A 371 8.57 -22.95 -2.03
C SER A 371 7.34 -23.18 -2.93
N GLY A 372 7.25 -24.33 -3.59
CA GLY A 372 6.07 -24.79 -4.31
C GLY A 372 5.93 -24.30 -5.77
N PRO A 373 4.76 -24.52 -6.39
CA PRO A 373 4.53 -24.18 -7.80
C PRO A 373 4.48 -22.67 -8.04
N GLY A 374 4.16 -21.87 -7.02
CA GLY A 374 4.12 -20.41 -7.12
C GLY A 374 5.46 -19.77 -7.50
N THR A 375 6.58 -20.41 -7.11
CA THR A 375 7.94 -19.95 -7.39
C THR A 375 8.59 -20.69 -8.56
N THR A 376 8.26 -21.97 -8.75
CA THR A 376 8.89 -22.81 -9.78
C THR A 376 8.25 -22.67 -11.17
N THR A 377 6.99 -22.21 -11.25
CA THR A 377 6.33 -21.97 -12.54
C THR A 377 7.01 -20.81 -13.27
N ALA A 378 7.42 -21.04 -14.51
CA ALA A 378 8.20 -20.07 -15.28
C ALA A 378 7.29 -18.99 -15.91
N HIS A 379 7.58 -17.74 -15.58
CA HIS A 379 6.90 -16.55 -16.14
C HIS A 379 7.92 -15.51 -16.60
N SER A 380 7.52 -14.58 -17.46
CA SER A 380 8.29 -13.35 -17.68
C SER A 380 7.72 -12.28 -16.77
N SER A 381 8.22 -12.23 -15.53
CA SER A 381 7.69 -11.36 -14.48
C SER A 381 8.42 -10.01 -14.45
N ARG A 382 7.77 -8.97 -13.93
CA ARG A 382 8.36 -7.62 -13.77
C ARG A 382 8.14 -7.06 -12.37
N GLY A 383 6.91 -6.64 -12.06
CA GLY A 383 6.57 -6.07 -10.74
C GLY A 383 6.21 -7.15 -9.73
N ALA A 384 6.54 -6.90 -8.45
CA ALA A 384 6.12 -7.70 -7.31
C ALA A 384 5.70 -6.75 -6.17
N ALA A 385 4.58 -7.02 -5.51
CA ALA A 385 4.12 -6.31 -4.32
C ALA A 385 3.84 -7.34 -3.21
N PHE A 386 4.24 -7.02 -1.99
CA PHE A 386 4.15 -7.89 -0.82
C PHE A 386 3.07 -7.40 0.14
N GLY A 387 2.28 -8.31 0.71
CA GLY A 387 1.22 -7.95 1.64
C GLY A 387 0.41 -9.15 2.09
N ASP A 388 -0.22 -9.05 3.26
CA ASP A 388 -1.12 -10.09 3.80
C ASP A 388 -2.53 -9.84 3.26
N PHE A 389 -2.86 -10.44 2.11
CA PHE A 389 -4.10 -10.09 1.40
C PHE A 389 -5.33 -10.73 2.02
N ASP A 390 -5.17 -11.85 2.73
CA ASP A 390 -6.28 -12.55 3.37
C ASP A 390 -6.32 -12.42 4.90
N ASN A 391 -5.44 -11.58 5.46
CA ASN A 391 -5.35 -11.22 6.88
C ASN A 391 -5.09 -12.43 7.79
N ASP A 392 -4.33 -13.42 7.31
CA ASP A 392 -4.01 -14.64 8.06
C ASP A 392 -2.66 -14.56 8.82
N GLY A 393 -1.87 -13.53 8.52
CA GLY A 393 -0.63 -13.20 9.23
C GLY A 393 0.66 -13.68 8.58
N ASP A 394 0.61 -14.25 7.39
CA ASP A 394 1.79 -14.41 6.54
C ASP A 394 1.77 -13.44 5.34
N LEU A 395 2.92 -13.27 4.70
CA LEU A 395 3.06 -12.34 3.58
C LEU A 395 2.87 -13.09 2.26
N ASP A 396 1.94 -12.57 1.47
CA ASP A 396 1.67 -12.99 0.10
C ASP A 396 2.38 -12.10 -0.92
N VAL A 397 2.35 -12.52 -2.18
CA VAL A 397 2.99 -11.77 -3.28
C VAL A 397 2.07 -11.63 -4.50
N LEU A 398 1.75 -10.38 -4.85
CA LEU A 398 1.13 -10.03 -6.13
C LEU A 398 2.22 -9.78 -7.19
N VAL A 399 2.17 -10.50 -8.31
CA VAL A 399 3.18 -10.45 -9.37
C VAL A 399 2.57 -10.04 -10.70
N MET A 400 3.20 -9.08 -11.38
CA MET A 400 2.91 -8.75 -12.78
C MET A 400 3.70 -9.67 -13.72
N ASN A 401 2.98 -10.39 -14.58
CA ASN A 401 3.55 -11.19 -15.65
C ASN A 401 3.32 -10.49 -17.00
N MET A 402 4.35 -10.39 -17.83
CA MET A 402 4.23 -9.78 -19.16
C MET A 402 3.37 -10.64 -20.08
N ASN A 403 2.38 -10.02 -20.72
CA ASN A 403 1.45 -10.64 -21.68
C ASN A 403 0.67 -11.85 -21.11
N GLU A 404 0.49 -11.89 -19.80
CA GLU A 404 -0.22 -12.94 -19.05
C GLU A 404 -1.04 -12.30 -17.92
N PRO A 405 -2.06 -12.99 -17.39
CA PRO A 405 -2.69 -12.58 -16.14
C PRO A 405 -1.66 -12.43 -15.00
N PRO A 406 -1.89 -11.51 -14.04
CA PRO A 406 -1.06 -11.43 -12.84
C PRO A 406 -1.15 -12.73 -12.05
N SER A 407 -0.14 -13.01 -11.22
CA SER A 407 -0.20 -14.09 -10.24
C SER A 407 -0.37 -13.52 -8.85
N LEU A 408 -1.31 -14.06 -8.07
CA LEU A 408 -1.35 -13.87 -6.63
C LEU A 408 -0.79 -15.15 -6.00
N LEU A 409 0.35 -15.02 -5.33
CA LEU A 409 0.98 -16.11 -4.61
C LEU A 409 0.56 -16.04 -3.17
N ARG A 410 -0.35 -16.95 -2.80
CA ARG A 410 -0.70 -17.15 -1.41
C ARG A 410 0.41 -17.91 -0.70
N ASN A 411 0.91 -17.36 0.39
CA ASN A 411 1.78 -18.07 1.30
C ASN A 411 0.90 -18.86 2.28
N ASP A 412 1.28 -20.09 2.58
CA ASP A 412 0.53 -20.95 3.50
C ASP A 412 1.57 -21.58 4.40
N GLN A 413 2.22 -20.77 5.22
CA GLN A 413 3.31 -21.28 6.04
C GLN A 413 2.75 -22.28 7.08
N PRO A 414 3.36 -23.46 7.25
CA PRO A 414 2.87 -24.47 8.19
C PRO A 414 3.22 -24.16 9.66
N GLY A 415 3.88 -23.03 9.93
CA GLY A 415 4.50 -22.68 11.20
C GLY A 415 3.52 -22.20 12.28
N LYS A 416 3.98 -22.20 13.53
CA LYS A 416 3.29 -21.54 14.67
C LYS A 416 3.92 -20.20 15.02
N ASN A 417 4.79 -19.70 14.16
CA ASN A 417 5.52 -18.48 14.41
C ASN A 417 4.55 -17.32 14.63
N GLY A 418 4.87 -16.47 15.61
CA GLY A 418 4.14 -15.25 15.86
C GLY A 418 4.46 -14.22 14.79
N TRP A 419 3.59 -13.24 14.65
CA TRP A 419 3.77 -12.11 13.74
C TRP A 419 3.16 -10.87 14.37
N ILE A 420 3.47 -9.70 13.85
CA ILE A 420 2.73 -8.47 14.16
C ILE A 420 2.77 -7.57 12.93
N GLN A 421 1.62 -6.98 12.60
CA GLN A 421 1.55 -5.94 11.59
C GLN A 421 1.31 -4.59 12.25
N VAL A 422 2.01 -3.57 11.76
CA VAL A 422 1.94 -2.20 12.28
C VAL A 422 1.40 -1.27 11.20
N ARG A 423 0.18 -0.73 11.42
CA ARG A 423 -0.39 0.37 10.64
C ARG A 423 -0.06 1.68 11.33
N LEU A 424 0.48 2.64 10.58
CA LEU A 424 0.77 3.98 11.08
C LEU A 424 -0.36 4.97 10.75
N VAL A 425 -0.54 5.96 11.61
CA VAL A 425 -1.39 7.13 11.38
C VAL A 425 -0.66 8.38 11.86
N GLY A 426 -0.17 9.19 10.91
CA GLY A 426 0.50 10.46 11.20
C GLY A 426 -0.47 11.55 11.67
N THR A 427 0.04 12.46 12.50
CA THR A 427 -0.72 13.65 12.96
C THR A 427 0.04 14.95 12.79
N ARG A 428 1.36 14.91 12.86
CA ARG A 428 2.29 15.98 12.51
C ARG A 428 3.03 15.66 11.22
N SER A 429 3.44 14.41 11.02
CA SER A 429 3.82 13.87 9.72
C SER A 429 2.60 13.71 8.82
N ASP A 430 2.84 13.40 7.54
CA ASP A 430 1.78 13.01 6.62
C ASP A 430 0.93 11.87 7.20
N ARG A 431 -0.34 11.79 6.80
CA ARG A 431 -1.32 10.88 7.43
C ARG A 431 -0.94 9.41 7.34
N MET A 432 -0.25 9.00 6.28
CA MET A 432 0.21 7.62 6.14
C MET A 432 1.46 7.35 7.00
N GLY A 433 2.27 8.37 7.30
CA GLY A 433 3.54 8.24 8.01
C GLY A 433 4.68 7.79 7.11
N LEU A 434 4.68 8.21 5.84
CA LEU A 434 5.67 7.83 4.85
C LEU A 434 7.08 8.23 5.28
N GLY A 435 8.04 7.30 5.20
CA GLY A 435 9.41 7.48 5.66
C GLY A 435 9.61 7.25 7.15
N ALA A 436 8.56 6.93 7.92
CA ALA A 436 8.71 6.51 9.31
C ALA A 436 9.45 5.17 9.40
N THR A 437 10.35 5.04 10.38
CA THR A 437 11.05 3.79 10.68
C THR A 437 10.45 3.15 11.92
N VAL A 438 9.98 1.91 11.78
CA VAL A 438 9.46 1.10 12.89
C VAL A 438 10.49 0.05 13.27
N THR A 439 10.87 0.01 14.54
CA THR A 439 11.74 -1.03 15.12
C THR A 439 10.94 -1.87 16.11
N VAL A 440 10.79 -3.16 15.81
CA VAL A 440 10.19 -4.14 16.72
C VAL A 440 11.28 -4.88 17.47
N THR A 441 11.16 -4.94 18.79
CA THR A 441 12.02 -5.78 19.64
C THR A 441 11.22 -7.00 20.10
N ALA A 442 11.68 -8.21 19.78
CA ALA A 442 11.07 -9.45 20.22
C ALA A 442 12.12 -10.55 20.41
N GLY A 443 12.02 -11.32 21.50
CA GLY A 443 13.01 -12.34 21.84
C GLY A 443 14.41 -11.75 22.08
N GLY A 444 14.47 -10.51 22.60
CA GLY A 444 15.71 -9.75 22.80
C GLY A 444 16.42 -9.28 21.53
N ARG A 445 15.78 -9.32 20.36
CA ARG A 445 16.36 -8.88 19.07
C ARG A 445 15.52 -7.79 18.44
N LYS A 446 16.17 -6.91 17.68
CA LYS A 446 15.53 -5.80 16.97
C LYS A 446 15.33 -6.18 15.51
N HIS A 447 14.30 -5.64 14.89
CA HIS A 447 14.08 -5.69 13.45
C HIS A 447 13.50 -4.35 13.02
N ALA A 448 14.09 -3.71 12.02
CA ALA A 448 13.67 -2.43 11.50
C ALA A 448 13.06 -2.53 10.09
N GLN A 449 11.98 -1.78 9.87
CA GLN A 449 11.41 -1.52 8.54
C GLN A 449 11.03 -0.05 8.43
N ALA A 450 11.02 0.47 7.19
CA ALA A 450 10.52 1.80 6.89
C ALA A 450 9.22 1.72 6.10
N LEU A 451 8.28 2.61 6.36
CA LEU A 451 7.08 2.74 5.54
C LEU A 451 7.41 3.47 4.24
N LEU A 452 7.38 2.76 3.12
CA LEU A 452 7.73 3.28 1.81
C LEU A 452 6.50 3.64 0.98
N SER A 453 6.62 4.68 0.14
CA SER A 453 5.61 5.01 -0.87
C SER A 453 5.72 4.16 -2.14
N GLN A 454 6.91 3.62 -2.41
CA GLN A 454 7.23 2.68 -3.49
C GLN A 454 8.45 1.83 -3.09
N GLY A 455 8.46 0.60 -3.58
CA GLY A 455 9.60 -0.31 -3.51
C GLY A 455 9.60 -1.28 -4.69
N SER A 456 10.31 -2.40 -4.52
CA SER A 456 10.40 -3.49 -5.50
C SER A 456 10.74 -2.96 -6.90
N TYR A 457 10.09 -3.41 -7.96
CA TYR A 457 10.17 -2.79 -9.28
C TYR A 457 8.85 -2.07 -9.53
N TYR A 458 8.88 -0.73 -9.42
CA TYR A 458 7.73 0.13 -9.75
C TYR A 458 6.43 -0.29 -9.04
N SER A 459 6.54 -0.78 -7.81
CA SER A 459 5.45 -1.43 -7.10
C SER A 459 5.28 -0.89 -5.68
N VAL A 460 4.13 -1.16 -5.08
CA VAL A 460 3.78 -0.69 -3.74
C VAL A 460 3.31 -1.88 -2.92
N ASP A 461 3.96 -2.08 -1.78
CA ASP A 461 3.61 -3.11 -0.82
C ASP A 461 2.47 -2.64 0.08
N ASP A 462 1.86 -3.57 0.80
CA ASP A 462 0.91 -3.27 1.87
C ASP A 462 1.54 -2.27 2.87
N PRO A 463 0.90 -1.12 3.16
CA PRO A 463 1.45 -0.13 4.07
C PRO A 463 1.46 -0.59 5.54
N ARG A 464 0.89 -1.76 5.86
CA ARG A 464 1.01 -2.40 7.16
C ARG A 464 2.34 -3.14 7.24
N LEU A 465 3.28 -2.57 7.99
CA LEU A 465 4.62 -3.15 8.17
C LEU A 465 4.53 -4.48 8.93
N HIS A 466 5.00 -5.56 8.31
CA HIS A 466 4.92 -6.92 8.85
C HIS A 466 6.25 -7.34 9.49
N PHE A 467 6.18 -7.83 10.72
CA PHE A 467 7.30 -8.40 11.46
C PHE A 467 6.98 -9.83 11.92
N GLY A 468 7.78 -10.81 11.51
CA GLY A 468 7.78 -12.13 12.16
C GLY A 468 8.40 -12.04 13.55
N LEU A 469 7.79 -12.75 14.50
CA LEU A 469 8.20 -12.79 15.91
C LEU A 469 8.86 -14.13 16.28
N GLY A 470 8.94 -15.09 15.34
CA GLY A 470 9.39 -16.44 15.60
C GLY A 470 8.57 -17.08 16.72
N ALA A 471 9.24 -17.62 17.73
CA ALA A 471 8.57 -18.22 18.88
C ALA A 471 8.01 -17.22 19.91
N ALA A 472 8.27 -15.92 19.77
CA ALA A 472 7.82 -14.92 20.74
C ALA A 472 6.31 -14.68 20.63
N GLU A 473 5.63 -14.62 21.78
CA GLU A 473 4.18 -14.36 21.84
C GLU A 473 3.83 -12.87 21.79
N LYS A 474 4.82 -11.99 21.97
CA LYS A 474 4.65 -10.54 22.02
C LYS A 474 5.90 -9.82 21.52
N ALA A 475 5.70 -8.60 21.02
CA ALA A 475 6.74 -7.61 20.88
C ALA A 475 7.02 -6.98 22.26
N GLU A 476 8.27 -7.07 22.72
CA GLU A 476 8.74 -6.43 23.96
C GLU A 476 8.67 -4.90 23.85
N ALA A 477 8.99 -4.38 22.66
CA ALA A 477 8.83 -2.97 22.32
C ALA A 477 8.55 -2.78 20.83
N ILE A 478 7.76 -1.77 20.49
CA ILE A 478 7.61 -1.22 19.15
C ILE A 478 7.96 0.25 19.23
N GLU A 479 9.09 0.64 18.63
CA GLU A 479 9.52 2.04 18.51
C GLU A 479 9.15 2.54 17.11
N VAL A 480 8.46 3.67 17.02
CA VAL A 480 8.17 4.36 15.76
C VAL A 480 8.92 5.70 15.77
N ARG A 481 9.83 5.88 14.81
CA ARG A 481 10.49 7.15 14.54
C ARG A 481 9.80 7.80 13.35
N TRP A 482 9.08 8.87 13.61
CA TRP A 482 8.32 9.60 12.60
C TRP A 482 9.20 10.59 11.84
N PRO A 483 8.87 10.92 10.57
CA PRO A 483 9.55 11.98 9.80
C PRO A 483 9.56 13.33 10.52
N SER A 484 8.55 13.63 11.33
CA SER A 484 8.47 14.85 12.16
C SER A 484 9.59 14.95 13.21
N GLY A 485 10.31 13.85 13.47
CA GLY A 485 11.28 13.70 14.55
C GLY A 485 10.66 13.21 15.87
N GLN A 486 9.33 13.04 15.94
CA GLN A 486 8.66 12.38 17.06
C GLN A 486 9.12 10.91 17.16
N VAL A 487 9.21 10.42 18.39
CA VAL A 487 9.47 8.99 18.66
C VAL A 487 8.43 8.49 19.65
N ASP A 488 7.66 7.48 19.23
CA ASP A 488 6.68 6.81 20.08
C ASP A 488 7.15 5.40 20.39
N VAL A 489 6.89 4.93 21.62
CA VAL A 489 7.30 3.60 22.06
C VAL A 489 6.15 2.92 22.76
N LEU A 490 5.73 1.78 22.20
CA LEU A 490 4.78 0.87 22.83
C LEU A 490 5.55 -0.31 23.41
N ARG A 491 5.05 -0.88 24.51
CA ARG A 491 5.69 -2.00 25.21
C ARG A 491 4.73 -3.17 25.39
N ASP A 492 5.29 -4.36 25.41
CA ASP A 492 4.58 -5.61 25.74
C ASP A 492 3.32 -5.84 24.87
N VAL A 493 3.43 -5.59 23.58
CA VAL A 493 2.32 -5.70 22.63
C VAL A 493 2.17 -7.14 22.18
N ALA A 494 1.02 -7.76 22.46
CA ALA A 494 0.73 -9.13 22.04
C ALA A 494 0.86 -9.28 20.51
N GLY A 495 1.46 -10.39 20.06
CA GLY A 495 1.56 -10.74 18.64
C GLY A 495 0.27 -11.34 18.08
N ARG A 496 0.36 -11.81 16.84
CA ARG A 496 -0.69 -12.38 15.99
C ARG A 496 -1.87 -11.43 15.80
N ARG A 497 -1.56 -10.18 15.47
CA ARG A 497 -2.54 -9.12 15.28
C ARG A 497 -1.97 -7.97 14.45
N VAL A 498 -2.89 -7.20 13.89
CA VAL A 498 -2.62 -5.85 13.41
C VAL A 498 -2.72 -4.87 14.58
N VAL A 499 -1.81 -3.90 14.62
CA VAL A 499 -1.78 -2.81 15.60
C VAL A 499 -1.74 -1.49 14.86
N THR A 500 -2.59 -0.55 15.25
CA THR A 500 -2.57 0.82 14.73
C THR A 500 -1.87 1.73 15.73
N ILE A 501 -0.84 2.43 15.27
CA ILE A 501 -0.08 3.39 16.06
C ILE A 501 -0.30 4.78 15.48
N GLN A 502 -0.86 5.65 16.30
CA GLN A 502 -1.06 7.05 15.98
C GLN A 502 0.10 7.88 16.53
N GLU A 503 0.64 8.78 15.71
CA GLU A 503 1.74 9.65 16.09
C GLU A 503 1.39 10.49 17.34
N GLY A 504 2.30 10.47 18.33
CA GLY A 504 2.15 11.14 19.62
C GLY A 504 1.33 10.36 20.66
N SER A 505 0.85 9.16 20.33
CA SER A 505 0.16 8.28 21.27
C SER A 505 1.13 7.37 22.02
N SER A 506 0.93 7.24 23.34
CA SER A 506 1.64 6.25 24.17
C SER A 506 0.90 4.91 24.26
N GLU A 507 -0.25 4.77 23.61
CA GLU A 507 -1.07 3.56 23.62
C GLU A 507 -1.33 3.10 22.17
N ALA A 508 -1.38 1.78 21.97
CA ALA A 508 -1.92 1.21 20.73
C ALA A 508 -3.38 1.66 20.60
N GLY A 509 -3.71 2.33 19.51
CA GLY A 509 -5.10 2.62 19.20
C GLY A 509 -5.88 1.30 19.07
N PRO A 510 -7.18 1.27 19.42
CA PRO A 510 -8.03 0.17 19.00
C PRO A 510 -7.94 0.03 17.47
N ALA A 511 -7.96 -1.21 16.97
CA ALA A 511 -7.89 -1.45 15.52
C ALA A 511 -8.99 -0.63 14.81
N ALA A 512 -8.74 -0.21 13.56
CA ALA A 512 -9.69 0.53 12.71
C ALA A 512 -11.08 -0.15 12.57
N SER A 513 -11.22 -1.38 13.04
CA SER A 513 -12.43 -2.21 13.11
C SER A 513 -13.11 -2.25 14.49
N THR A 514 -13.08 -1.18 15.29
CA THR A 514 -13.58 -1.23 16.69
C THR A 514 -14.70 -0.23 16.97
N VAL A 515 -15.81 -0.71 17.53
CA VAL A 515 -16.89 0.11 18.09
C VAL A 515 -16.47 0.63 19.45
N LEU A 516 -16.63 1.93 19.70
CA LEU A 516 -16.14 2.60 20.90
C LEU A 516 -17.29 3.16 21.73
N ASP A 517 -17.19 3.06 23.06
CA ASP A 517 -18.02 3.86 23.96
C ASP A 517 -17.59 5.33 23.95
N LEU A 518 -18.33 6.21 24.64
CA LEU A 518 -18.01 7.64 24.67
C LEU A 518 -16.73 7.95 25.45
N GLU A 519 -16.23 7.01 26.24
CA GLU A 519 -14.94 7.08 26.93
C GLU A 519 -13.78 6.56 26.06
N GLY A 520 -14.06 6.13 24.82
CA GLY A 520 -13.06 5.65 23.86
C GLY A 520 -12.67 4.18 24.05
N ARG A 521 -13.40 3.41 24.87
CA ARG A 521 -13.13 2.00 25.12
C ARG A 521 -13.86 1.11 24.12
N PRO A 522 -13.24 0.01 23.63
CA PRO A 522 -13.92 -0.99 22.82
C PRO A 522 -15.16 -1.55 23.51
N VAL A 523 -16.27 -1.63 22.80
CA VAL A 523 -17.52 -2.22 23.29
C VAL A 523 -18.19 -3.04 22.19
N ASP A 524 -18.81 -4.17 22.53
CA ASP A 524 -19.67 -4.91 21.62
C ASP A 524 -21.14 -4.79 22.08
N PRO A 525 -21.93 -3.91 21.45
CA PRO A 525 -23.36 -3.76 21.73
C PRO A 525 -24.21 -5.04 21.59
N LEU A 526 -23.68 -6.08 20.93
CA LEU A 526 -24.38 -7.34 20.65
C LEU A 526 -23.96 -8.50 21.56
N ALA A 527 -23.03 -8.29 22.49
CA ALA A 527 -22.48 -9.36 23.34
C ALA A 527 -23.48 -9.90 24.38
N ASP A 528 -24.42 -9.08 24.86
CA ASP A 528 -25.50 -9.48 25.77
C ASP A 528 -26.84 -8.85 25.31
N PRO A 529 -27.49 -9.46 24.29
CA PRO A 529 -28.56 -8.78 23.56
C PRO A 529 -29.92 -8.77 24.28
N GLY A 530 -30.06 -9.47 25.41
CA GLY A 530 -31.38 -9.71 26.01
C GLY A 530 -32.35 -10.36 25.00
N PRO A 531 -33.67 -10.14 25.12
CA PRO A 531 -34.65 -10.60 24.13
C PRO A 531 -34.52 -9.97 22.74
N ALA A 532 -33.96 -8.76 22.62
CA ALA A 532 -33.71 -8.08 21.35
C ALA A 532 -32.76 -6.89 21.54
N VAL A 533 -31.97 -6.57 20.49
CA VAL A 533 -31.20 -5.32 20.39
C VAL A 533 -31.72 -4.48 19.24
N VAL A 534 -31.90 -3.19 19.53
CA VAL A 534 -32.25 -2.15 18.59
C VAL A 534 -31.03 -1.24 18.42
N LEU A 535 -30.51 -1.19 17.20
CA LEU A 535 -29.50 -0.22 16.78
C LEU A 535 -30.21 0.92 16.05
N VAL A 536 -29.93 2.15 16.46
CA VAL A 536 -30.46 3.37 15.84
C VAL A 536 -29.26 4.17 15.34
N PHE A 537 -29.08 4.23 14.01
CA PHE A 537 -27.99 4.97 13.40
C PHE A 537 -28.36 6.46 13.32
N VAL A 538 -27.52 7.31 13.91
CA VAL A 538 -27.75 8.75 14.09
C VAL A 538 -26.48 9.53 13.74
N GLY A 539 -26.66 10.80 13.39
CA GLY A 539 -25.58 11.77 13.29
C GLY A 539 -25.94 13.03 14.07
N THR A 540 -24.95 13.65 14.71
CA THR A 540 -25.06 14.87 15.51
C THR A 540 -25.64 16.04 14.73
N ASP A 541 -25.37 16.09 13.42
CA ASP A 541 -25.86 17.12 12.51
C ASP A 541 -27.02 16.66 11.61
N CYS A 542 -27.61 15.47 11.82
CA CYS A 542 -28.70 14.94 10.98
C CYS A 542 -30.05 15.60 11.37
N PRO A 543 -30.64 16.51 10.56
CA PRO A 543 -31.89 17.20 10.94
C PRO A 543 -33.08 16.25 11.07
N ILE A 544 -33.00 15.09 10.42
CA ILE A 544 -34.03 14.06 10.41
C ILE A 544 -33.95 13.21 11.69
N ALA A 545 -32.77 12.73 12.10
CA ALA A 545 -32.60 12.04 13.39
C ALA A 545 -33.12 12.91 14.55
N ASN A 546 -32.81 14.20 14.49
CA ASN A 546 -33.23 15.21 15.47
C ASN A 546 -34.76 15.34 15.53
N ARG A 547 -35.44 15.25 14.39
CA ARG A 547 -36.91 15.27 14.30
C ARG A 547 -37.55 14.02 14.96
N TYR A 548 -36.91 12.86 14.85
CA TYR A 548 -37.43 11.58 15.37
C TYR A 548 -36.99 11.27 16.81
N ALA A 549 -36.23 12.16 17.45
CA ALA A 549 -35.81 12.00 18.84
C ALA A 549 -36.97 11.72 19.83
N PRO A 550 -38.17 12.36 19.73
CA PRO A 550 -39.32 12.02 20.58
C PRO A 550 -39.79 10.57 20.42
N GLU A 551 -39.84 10.07 19.19
CA GLU A 551 -40.23 8.69 18.89
C GLU A 551 -39.19 7.67 19.38
N ILE A 552 -37.90 7.97 19.22
CA ILE A 552 -36.81 7.12 19.72
C ILE A 552 -36.91 6.99 21.25
N ARG A 553 -37.16 8.11 21.96
CA ARG A 553 -37.39 8.10 23.42
C ARG A 553 -38.61 7.28 23.79
N ARG A 554 -39.75 7.47 23.10
CA ARG A 554 -40.98 6.71 23.34
C ARG A 554 -40.74 5.19 23.23
N LEU A 555 -40.01 4.76 22.21
CA LEU A 555 -39.69 3.35 21.98
C LEU A 555 -38.74 2.82 23.06
N HIS A 556 -37.69 3.58 23.39
CA HIS A 556 -36.76 3.24 24.45
C HIS A 556 -37.47 3.08 25.80
N GLU A 557 -38.26 4.06 26.24
CA GLU A 557 -39.01 4.04 27.51
C GLU A 557 -39.95 2.83 27.60
N ARG A 558 -40.60 2.50 26.48
CA ARG A 558 -41.56 1.40 26.44
C ARG A 558 -40.92 0.02 26.49
N PHE A 559 -39.77 -0.17 25.85
CA PHE A 559 -39.19 -1.51 25.63
C PHE A 559 -37.93 -1.80 26.45
N ALA A 560 -37.19 -0.79 26.90
CA ALA A 560 -35.99 -0.99 27.72
C ALA A 560 -36.31 -1.69 29.05
N ALA A 561 -37.44 -1.34 29.69
CA ALA A 561 -37.91 -2.00 30.91
C ALA A 561 -38.29 -3.49 30.71
N ARG A 562 -38.44 -3.91 29.45
CA ARG A 562 -38.76 -5.30 29.04
C ARG A 562 -37.51 -6.06 28.57
N GLY A 563 -36.32 -5.51 28.82
CA GLY A 563 -35.04 -6.14 28.51
C GLY A 563 -34.50 -5.89 27.11
N VAL A 564 -35.19 -5.12 26.26
CA VAL A 564 -34.69 -4.77 24.92
C VAL A 564 -33.51 -3.79 25.05
N GLY A 565 -32.35 -4.14 24.48
CA GLY A 565 -31.20 -3.25 24.42
C GLY A 565 -31.38 -2.18 23.34
N PHE A 566 -31.21 -0.90 23.68
CA PHE A 566 -31.19 0.19 22.70
C PHE A 566 -29.81 0.83 22.67
N TRP A 567 -29.27 1.00 21.47
CA TRP A 567 -28.01 1.67 21.22
C TRP A 567 -28.16 2.72 20.13
N LEU A 568 -27.73 3.94 20.43
CA LEU A 568 -27.50 4.98 19.43
C LEU A 568 -26.11 4.80 18.85
N VAL A 569 -26.04 4.61 17.54
CA VAL A 569 -24.79 4.35 16.83
C VAL A 569 -24.45 5.59 16.00
N TYR A 570 -23.29 6.18 16.26
CA TYR A 570 -22.76 7.34 15.57
C TYR A 570 -21.64 6.88 14.63
N PRO A 571 -21.92 6.69 13.32
CA PRO A 571 -20.96 6.10 12.40
C PRO A 571 -19.94 7.10 11.85
N ASP A 572 -20.17 8.41 12.01
CA ASP A 572 -19.27 9.45 11.49
C ASP A 572 -17.88 9.38 12.16
N ARG A 573 -16.83 9.31 11.34
CA ARG A 573 -15.44 9.33 11.78
C ARG A 573 -15.06 10.66 12.41
N GLY A 574 -15.62 11.76 11.93
CA GLY A 574 -15.32 13.13 12.37
C GLY A 574 -16.00 13.53 13.69
N GLU A 575 -17.02 12.80 14.13
CA GLU A 575 -17.77 13.14 15.35
C GLU A 575 -16.98 12.80 16.62
N SER A 576 -16.71 13.81 17.46
CA SER A 576 -16.05 13.58 18.76
C SER A 576 -17.03 13.03 19.81
N SER A 577 -16.53 12.32 20.83
CA SER A 577 -17.37 11.85 21.93
C SER A 577 -18.08 12.99 22.67
N ASP A 578 -17.48 14.18 22.71
CA ASP A 578 -18.10 15.36 23.32
C ASP A 578 -19.26 15.91 22.49
N ALA A 579 -19.11 15.96 21.15
CA ALA A 579 -20.19 16.31 20.25
C ALA A 579 -21.38 15.34 20.38
N VAL A 580 -21.08 14.03 20.50
CA VAL A 580 -22.11 13.01 20.77
C VAL A 580 -22.80 13.26 22.11
N ARG A 581 -22.05 13.55 23.19
CA ARG A 581 -22.63 13.86 24.51
C ARG A 581 -23.51 15.12 24.47
N ASP A 582 -23.09 16.15 23.74
CA ASP A 582 -23.85 17.38 23.56
C ASP A 582 -25.14 17.13 22.78
N HIS A 583 -25.07 16.35 21.72
CA HIS A 583 -26.23 15.92 20.94
C HIS A 583 -27.23 15.12 21.79
N LEU A 584 -26.76 14.14 22.58
CA LEU A 584 -27.60 13.38 23.49
C LEU A 584 -28.33 14.30 24.50
N ARG A 585 -27.62 15.29 25.05
CA ARG A 585 -28.21 16.29 25.97
C ARG A 585 -29.22 17.19 25.27
N ALA A 586 -28.89 17.67 24.07
CA ALA A 586 -29.72 18.61 23.32
C ALA A 586 -31.08 18.02 22.92
N PHE A 587 -31.10 16.72 22.61
CA PHE A 587 -32.31 16.02 22.17
C PHE A 587 -32.90 15.05 23.22
N ASP A 588 -32.36 15.05 24.44
CA ASP A 588 -32.79 14.21 25.56
C ASP A 588 -32.78 12.69 25.21
N LEU A 589 -31.83 12.29 24.37
CA LEU A 589 -31.72 10.92 23.86
C LEU A 589 -31.14 9.97 24.93
N PRO A 590 -31.46 8.66 24.87
CA PRO A 590 -30.97 7.69 25.85
C PRO A 590 -29.44 7.61 25.90
N ALA A 591 -28.89 7.39 27.10
CA ALA A 591 -27.46 7.49 27.38
C ALA A 591 -26.59 6.36 26.78
N ARG A 592 -27.19 5.29 26.25
CA ARG A 592 -26.45 4.20 25.60
C ARG A 592 -26.12 4.57 24.16
N ALA A 593 -24.97 5.20 23.97
CA ALA A 593 -24.44 5.59 22.68
C ALA A 593 -23.03 5.03 22.46
N VAL A 594 -22.74 4.73 21.19
CA VAL A 594 -21.42 4.27 20.73
C VAL A 594 -21.02 5.01 19.47
N ARG A 595 -19.72 5.15 19.28
CA ARG A 595 -19.12 5.58 18.02
C ARG A 595 -18.72 4.34 17.23
N ASP A 596 -19.02 4.34 15.93
CA ASP A 596 -18.70 3.26 15.00
C ASP A 596 -17.90 3.80 13.79
N PRO A 597 -16.73 4.44 14.01
CA PRO A 597 -15.95 5.07 12.94
C PRO A 597 -15.40 4.06 11.92
N GLY A 598 -15.31 2.78 12.32
CA GLY A 598 -14.93 1.65 11.47
C GLY A 598 -16.10 1.02 10.71
N HIS A 599 -17.32 1.54 10.88
CA HIS A 599 -18.55 1.00 10.27
C HIS A 599 -18.81 -0.48 10.56
N VAL A 600 -18.37 -0.98 11.71
CA VAL A 600 -18.48 -2.39 12.13
C VAL A 600 -19.94 -2.79 12.29
N LEU A 601 -20.74 -1.97 12.98
CA LEU A 601 -22.17 -2.22 13.19
C LEU A 601 -22.98 -1.91 11.94
N VAL A 602 -22.59 -0.88 11.17
CA VAL A 602 -23.20 -0.59 9.86
C VAL A 602 -23.12 -1.80 8.94
N LYS A 603 -21.92 -2.37 8.77
CA LYS A 603 -21.67 -3.56 7.95
C LYS A 603 -22.41 -4.79 8.49
N ARG A 604 -22.35 -5.03 9.81
CA ARG A 604 -23.00 -6.20 10.46
C ARG A 604 -24.52 -6.15 10.39
N ALA A 605 -25.11 -4.95 10.39
CA ALA A 605 -26.56 -4.76 10.24
C ALA A 605 -27.04 -4.82 8.79
N GLY A 606 -26.13 -4.84 7.80
CA GLY A 606 -26.49 -4.72 6.38
C GLY A 606 -27.21 -3.40 6.07
N ALA A 607 -26.95 -2.35 6.86
CA ALA A 607 -27.59 -1.05 6.72
C ALA A 607 -27.04 -0.29 5.52
N ARG A 608 -27.92 0.36 4.75
CA ARG A 608 -27.52 1.36 3.75
C ARG A 608 -27.64 2.75 4.37
N ILE A 609 -26.62 3.56 4.15
CA ILE A 609 -26.63 4.96 4.55
C ILE A 609 -27.37 5.77 3.48
N THR A 610 -28.30 6.62 3.90
CA THR A 610 -29.40 7.24 3.12
C THR A 610 -29.94 8.46 3.89
N PRO A 611 -30.62 9.43 3.29
CA PRO A 611 -31.08 10.61 4.03
C PRO A 611 -32.09 10.36 5.17
N GLU A 612 -32.61 9.15 5.35
CA GLU A 612 -33.69 8.83 6.28
C GLU A 612 -33.17 7.98 7.46
N ALA A 613 -33.71 8.20 8.67
CA ALA A 613 -33.38 7.39 9.84
C ALA A 613 -34.32 6.19 9.94
N ALA A 614 -33.79 4.98 10.16
CA ALA A 614 -34.58 3.78 10.45
C ALA A 614 -34.07 3.01 11.67
N VAL A 615 -34.94 2.14 12.19
CA VAL A 615 -34.77 1.39 13.43
C VAL A 615 -34.84 -0.12 13.16
N PHE A 616 -34.01 -0.93 13.84
CA PHE A 616 -33.77 -2.34 13.53
C PHE A 616 -34.37 -3.37 14.53
N VAL A 617 -34.79 -4.55 14.04
CA VAL A 617 -35.00 -5.82 14.79
C VAL A 617 -34.45 -7.00 13.94
N PRO A 618 -33.65 -7.94 14.49
CA PRO A 618 -33.09 -9.03 13.69
C PRO A 618 -34.07 -10.20 13.42
N GLY A 619 -34.07 -10.73 12.19
CA GLY A 619 -34.74 -11.99 11.79
C GLY A 619 -34.36 -12.45 10.37
N PRO A 620 -34.42 -13.77 10.04
CA PRO A 620 -33.82 -14.33 8.83
C PRO A 620 -34.75 -14.38 7.60
N GLU A 621 -34.15 -14.15 6.43
CA GLU A 621 -34.61 -14.36 5.04
C GLU A 621 -35.57 -13.34 4.39
N LEU A 622 -35.18 -12.88 3.18
CA LEU A 622 -35.70 -11.73 2.43
C LEU A 622 -36.67 -12.09 1.28
N GLY A 623 -37.71 -11.27 1.08
CA GLY A 623 -38.53 -11.24 -0.13
C GLY A 623 -39.56 -10.10 -0.23
N ARG A 624 -39.32 -9.17 -1.18
CA ARG A 624 -40.19 -8.13 -1.81
C ARG A 624 -40.41 -6.77 -1.10
N MET A 625 -40.34 -5.71 -1.94
CA MET A 625 -40.35 -4.26 -1.60
C MET A 625 -41.72 -3.70 -1.15
N ARG A 626 -41.70 -2.98 -0.01
CA ARG A 626 -42.69 -2.02 0.50
C ARG A 626 -42.01 -0.65 0.75
N PRO A 627 -42.75 0.44 1.00
CA PRO A 627 -42.16 1.73 1.44
C PRO A 627 -41.39 1.58 2.76
N ALA A 628 -40.52 2.55 3.05
CA ALA A 628 -39.59 2.54 4.19
C ALA A 628 -40.27 2.20 5.53
N PRO A 629 -39.61 1.40 6.40
CA PRO A 629 -40.21 0.97 7.66
C PRO A 629 -40.40 2.16 8.60
N THR A 630 -41.55 2.21 9.27
CA THR A 630 -41.92 3.24 10.24
C THR A 630 -41.53 2.84 11.66
N THR A 631 -41.50 3.80 12.59
CA THR A 631 -41.36 3.52 14.03
C THR A 631 -42.47 2.62 14.59
N ARG A 632 -43.60 2.50 13.88
CA ARG A 632 -44.70 1.59 14.24
C ARG A 632 -44.41 0.15 13.81
N ASP A 633 -43.79 -0.03 12.64
CA ASP A 633 -43.36 -1.37 12.18
C ASP A 633 -42.30 -1.95 13.13
N LEU A 634 -41.40 -1.10 13.62
CA LEU A 634 -40.47 -1.47 14.69
C LEU A 634 -41.22 -1.89 15.96
N GLU A 635 -42.18 -1.09 16.40
CA GLU A 635 -42.96 -1.37 17.61
C GLU A 635 -43.68 -2.72 17.51
N ASP A 636 -44.32 -3.00 16.37
CA ASP A 636 -45.01 -4.26 16.12
C ASP A 636 -44.02 -5.45 16.07
N ALA A 637 -42.82 -5.25 15.51
CA ALA A 637 -41.75 -6.25 15.50
C ALA A 637 -41.24 -6.55 16.92
N LEU A 638 -41.00 -5.51 17.74
CA LEU A 638 -40.57 -5.69 19.13
C LEU A 638 -41.65 -6.37 19.98
N GLU A 639 -42.93 -6.04 19.79
CA GLU A 639 -44.03 -6.75 20.45
C GLU A 639 -44.19 -8.20 19.98
N ALA A 640 -43.85 -8.50 18.72
CA ALA A 640 -43.81 -9.88 18.24
C ALA A 640 -42.68 -10.67 18.91
N VAL A 641 -41.45 -10.11 18.93
CA VAL A 641 -40.28 -10.75 19.56
C VAL A 641 -40.51 -10.99 21.04
N LEU A 642 -41.00 -9.99 21.79
CA LEU A 642 -41.24 -10.11 23.22
C LEU A 642 -42.39 -11.07 23.56
N ALA A 643 -43.29 -11.32 22.62
CA ALA A 643 -44.36 -12.32 22.74
C ALA A 643 -43.95 -13.71 22.22
N GLY A 644 -42.71 -13.90 21.76
CA GLY A 644 -42.25 -15.15 21.13
C GLY A 644 -42.98 -15.49 19.83
N ARG A 645 -43.57 -14.49 19.18
CA ARG A 645 -44.31 -14.64 17.92
C ARG A 645 -43.37 -14.39 16.72
N PRO A 646 -43.64 -15.01 15.56
CA PRO A 646 -42.91 -14.71 14.34
C PRO A 646 -42.97 -13.22 14.01
N VAL A 647 -41.82 -12.61 13.73
CA VAL A 647 -41.75 -11.25 13.21
C VAL A 647 -42.31 -11.25 11.78
N PRO A 648 -43.19 -10.30 11.42
CA PRO A 648 -43.74 -10.21 10.07
C PRO A 648 -42.63 -10.21 9.00
N ARG A 649 -42.74 -11.10 8.00
CA ARG A 649 -41.70 -11.43 7.01
C ARG A 649 -41.42 -10.36 5.94
N GLU A 650 -41.94 -9.15 6.09
CA GLU A 650 -41.84 -8.09 5.07
C GLU A 650 -40.78 -7.06 5.51
N SER A 651 -39.50 -7.28 5.17
CA SER A 651 -38.43 -6.32 5.44
C SER A 651 -38.02 -5.55 4.18
N ALA A 652 -38.10 -4.22 4.26
CA ALA A 652 -37.37 -3.30 3.38
C ALA A 652 -35.87 -3.29 3.75
N PRO A 653 -34.97 -2.86 2.84
CA PRO A 653 -33.57 -2.61 3.22
C PRO A 653 -33.50 -1.58 4.36
N ALA A 654 -32.51 -1.74 5.24
CA ALA A 654 -32.23 -0.77 6.30
C ALA A 654 -31.66 0.53 5.73
N VAL A 655 -32.10 1.65 6.28
CA VAL A 655 -31.92 3.03 5.78
C VAL A 655 -31.47 3.87 6.99
N GLY A 656 -30.23 4.37 7.04
CA GLY A 656 -29.70 5.19 8.15
C GLY A 656 -29.21 6.55 7.67
N CYS A 657 -29.21 7.63 8.49
CA CYS A 657 -28.94 9.03 8.08
C CYS A 657 -27.70 9.22 7.19
N PHE A 658 -27.83 10.05 6.15
CA PHE A 658 -26.74 10.56 5.31
C PHE A 658 -25.78 11.39 6.17
N LEU A 659 -24.53 10.96 6.20
CA LEU A 659 -23.38 11.79 6.51
C LEU A 659 -22.75 12.11 5.16
N ALA A 660 -22.25 13.33 4.97
CA ALA A 660 -21.36 13.56 3.84
C ALA A 660 -20.26 12.49 3.90
N ASP A 661 -19.92 11.90 2.76
CA ASP A 661 -18.81 10.93 2.63
C ASP A 661 -19.14 9.48 3.00
N VAL A 662 -20.30 8.95 2.56
CA VAL A 662 -20.54 7.49 2.62
C VAL A 662 -21.17 6.93 1.35
N GLU A 663 -20.33 6.48 0.41
CA GLU A 663 -20.66 5.39 -0.54
C GLU A 663 -19.59 4.30 -0.52
#